data_AF-A0A1Z8NUA7-F1
#
_entry.id   AF-A0A1Z8NUA7-F1
#
_cell.length_a   1.000
_cell.length_b   1.000
_cell.length_c   1.000
_cell.angle_alpha   90.00
_cell.angle_beta   90.00
_cell.angle_gamma   90.00
#
_symmetry.space_group_name_H-M   'P 1'
#
loop_
_entity.id
_entity.type
_entity.pdbx_description
1 polymer ?
#
loop_
_entity_poly.entity_id
_entity_poly.type
_entity_poly.pdbx_seq_one_letter_code
_entity_poly.pdbx_strand_id
1 'polypeptide(L)'
;MLGIFFYSYVAIGFGLLLPAIRVQNFLNIGARFTAGYAMLTIYVYVIHVLGRLPLGLTVLSAVMFGTVGFGLALYREKLRHFPAILIHPAILLSGMGVISVLFNGGIDYIPFTIDEFTNWLGISREIHLHGGYEAIRKTVHLPGYTPGWRLLLLLPWQIGGEIEEGLSAAAPFVLHIAVVALIFDIAVFLMRTQGQIKNALAVFLAWIFLLLFLGVEGMGKLWSYTLLVEQPQIYSMVAVLLFIYLSGKITDSENSSRRHAYIYLGLVLAGSYLLKIAAALFIPVIFLFAVVPQISYPFFAESIWRYRLQFCFLTLAPILLMVISWSILNPSTSGLSSPFMTLQLLVNGNFNYSNQEIFNFSDRYFSAIWEYLSGYKIFISIVAAVGAVLILIKRREGALIVWVGWFVLYVLALFWSHLTIFGDYYFQHLNSIQRFLRIPVQLFHTLGLLLLLEYSISILKNQNLIHAMQYLKNTATLVVGGFIILALGSWQIRQVHHSVADTTTRIYQNMDTRILEMKQANEFIKSIQGTKIPTIPNLVILSQPLGHASRAYAKYFARSVNAEGKVYSRFRVNIISSWPNDPQIDYRNLAKIAEFKSKLRSADVIWPIRVDTTLVSMLAELGVSTNCLSFIQENVIVANTNEGKRHFICQKKFAPKD
;
A
#
# COMPACT_ATOMS: atom_id res chain seq x y z
N MET A 1 -4.12 17.84 -4.76
CA MET A 1 -2.85 18.56 -4.46
C MET A 1 -2.50 18.56 -2.99
N LEU A 2 -3.44 18.92 -2.11
CA LEU A 2 -3.21 19.02 -0.66
C LEU A 2 -2.57 17.77 -0.04
N GLY A 3 -2.99 16.57 -0.45
CA GLY A 3 -2.39 15.31 0.01
C GLY A 3 -0.89 15.20 -0.31
N ILE A 4 -0.47 15.54 -1.55
CA ILE A 4 0.96 15.51 -1.94
C ILE A 4 1.75 16.50 -1.10
N PHE A 5 1.25 17.73 -0.96
CA PHE A 5 1.90 18.74 -0.14
C PHE A 5 2.03 18.28 1.31
N PHE A 6 0.95 17.77 1.91
CA PHE A 6 0.94 17.31 3.30
C PHE A 6 1.97 16.21 3.55
N TYR A 7 1.90 15.09 2.81
CA TYR A 7 2.81 13.97 3.05
C TYR A 7 4.27 14.36 2.77
N SER A 8 4.53 15.10 1.69
CA SER A 8 5.90 15.52 1.35
C SER A 8 6.45 16.50 2.38
N TYR A 9 5.68 17.53 2.77
CA TYR A 9 6.09 18.53 3.75
C TYR A 9 6.39 17.88 5.11
N VAL A 10 5.43 17.10 5.63
CA VAL A 10 5.56 16.50 6.96
C VAL A 10 6.68 15.46 6.97
N ALA A 11 6.77 14.59 5.97
CA ALA A 11 7.84 13.58 5.91
C ALA A 11 9.23 14.21 5.75
N ILE A 12 9.40 15.23 4.89
CA ILE A 12 10.69 15.93 4.77
C ILE A 12 11.04 16.62 6.10
N GLY A 13 10.08 17.32 6.72
CA GLY A 13 10.27 17.99 8.00
C GLY A 13 10.69 17.02 9.12
N PHE A 14 9.99 15.88 9.27
CA PHE A 14 10.41 14.83 10.22
C PHE A 14 11.80 14.27 9.88
N GLY A 15 12.12 14.07 8.61
CA GLY A 15 13.45 13.63 8.17
C GLY A 15 14.56 14.62 8.53
N LEU A 16 14.27 15.93 8.51
CA LEU A 16 15.22 16.98 8.89
C LEU A 16 15.48 17.05 10.39
N LEU A 17 14.54 16.56 11.23
CA LEU A 17 14.75 16.40 12.67
C LEU A 17 15.73 15.27 12.99
N LEU A 18 15.89 14.29 12.09
CA LEU A 18 16.79 13.16 12.27
C LEU A 18 18.26 13.56 12.00
N PRO A 19 19.21 12.91 12.70
CA PRO A 19 20.63 13.15 12.48
C PRO A 19 21.02 12.77 11.05
N ALA A 20 21.76 13.64 10.36
CA ALA A 20 22.17 13.41 8.97
C ALA A 20 23.17 12.26 8.83
N ILE A 21 23.05 11.46 7.77
CA ILE A 21 24.13 10.57 7.32
C ILE A 21 25.17 11.44 6.61
N ARG A 22 26.22 11.82 7.33
CA ARG A 22 27.29 12.71 6.84
C ARG A 22 28.43 11.88 6.27
N VAL A 23 28.17 11.29 5.12
CA VAL A 23 29.17 10.53 4.35
C VAL A 23 29.64 11.43 3.22
N GLN A 24 30.95 11.43 2.95
CA GLN A 24 31.47 12.24 1.85
C GLN A 24 30.76 11.85 0.54
N ASN A 25 30.31 12.84 -0.24
CA ASN A 25 29.63 12.65 -1.52
C ASN A 25 28.21 12.04 -1.48
N PHE A 26 27.61 11.81 -0.31
CA PHE A 26 26.22 11.37 -0.17
C PHE A 26 25.26 12.58 -0.06
N LEU A 27 24.15 12.59 -0.80
CA LEU A 27 23.21 13.72 -0.84
C LEU A 27 22.23 13.74 0.36
N ASN A 28 21.87 12.57 0.90
CA ASN A 28 21.02 12.39 2.10
C ASN A 28 19.58 12.94 2.01
N ILE A 29 19.11 13.43 0.85
CA ILE A 29 17.78 14.02 0.70
C ILE A 29 16.71 12.90 0.71
N GLY A 30 16.87 11.91 -0.16
CA GLY A 30 15.99 10.74 -0.23
C GLY A 30 16.03 9.87 1.02
N ALA A 31 17.21 9.72 1.63
CA ALA A 31 17.35 9.03 2.91
C ALA A 31 16.52 9.68 4.03
N ARG A 32 16.63 11.00 4.19
CA ARG A 32 15.83 11.76 5.17
C ARG A 32 14.34 11.72 4.85
N PHE A 33 13.96 11.88 3.59
CA PHE A 33 12.56 11.83 3.17
C PHE A 33 11.94 10.45 3.51
N THR A 34 12.64 9.37 3.20
CA THR A 34 12.19 8.00 3.49
C THR A 34 12.06 7.75 5.00
N ALA A 35 13.09 8.10 5.78
CA ALA A 35 13.08 7.93 7.23
C ALA A 35 12.03 8.82 7.91
N GLY A 36 11.81 10.03 7.39
CA GLY A 36 10.79 10.94 7.86
C GLY A 36 9.36 10.47 7.58
N TYR A 37 9.11 9.81 6.44
CA TYR A 37 7.81 9.16 6.18
C TYR A 37 7.56 8.00 7.15
N ALA A 38 8.59 7.20 7.43
CA ALA A 38 8.51 6.15 8.45
C ALA A 38 8.25 6.75 9.84
N MET A 39 8.92 7.86 10.18
CA MET A 39 8.72 8.58 11.43
C MET A 39 7.31 9.16 11.53
N LEU A 40 6.71 9.69 10.45
CA LEU A 40 5.30 10.08 10.42
C LEU A 40 4.37 8.90 10.75
N THR A 41 4.63 7.73 10.16
CA THR A 41 3.85 6.51 10.40
C THR A 41 3.91 6.10 11.88
N ILE A 42 5.10 6.08 12.46
CA ILE A 42 5.32 5.78 13.89
C ILE A 42 4.68 6.86 14.76
N TYR A 43 4.88 8.13 14.43
CA TYR A 43 4.37 9.27 15.19
C TYR A 43 2.86 9.23 15.32
N VAL A 44 2.15 9.03 14.21
CA VAL A 44 0.68 8.94 14.23
C VAL A 44 0.23 7.76 15.07
N TYR A 45 0.87 6.60 14.94
CA TYR A 45 0.54 5.46 15.80
C TYR A 45 0.78 5.76 17.28
N VAL A 46 1.95 6.28 17.65
CA VAL A 46 2.30 6.56 19.04
C VAL A 46 1.40 7.63 19.64
N ILE A 47 1.18 8.75 18.96
CA ILE A 47 0.46 9.89 19.51
C ILE A 47 -1.05 9.66 19.49
N HIS A 48 -1.60 9.18 18.37
CA HIS A 48 -3.04 8.97 18.24
C HIS A 48 -3.50 7.67 18.90
N VAL A 49 -2.80 6.55 18.67
CA VAL A 49 -3.27 5.24 19.14
C VAL A 49 -2.82 4.98 20.58
N LEU A 50 -1.52 5.10 20.88
CA LEU A 50 -1.03 4.87 22.24
C LEU A 50 -1.33 6.06 23.18
N GLY A 51 -1.11 7.28 22.71
CA GLY A 51 -1.34 8.51 23.46
C GLY A 51 -2.81 8.95 23.53
N ARG A 52 -3.69 8.31 22.74
CA ARG A 52 -5.14 8.61 22.66
C ARG A 52 -5.45 10.09 22.36
N LEU A 53 -4.54 10.82 21.73
CA LEU A 53 -4.82 12.18 21.32
C LEU A 53 -5.84 12.20 20.17
N PRO A 54 -6.77 13.19 20.14
CA PRO A 54 -7.62 13.42 18.99
C PRO A 54 -6.82 13.47 17.68
N LEU A 55 -7.37 12.89 16.65
CA LEU A 55 -6.67 12.71 15.38
C LEU A 55 -6.33 14.05 14.70
N GLY A 56 -7.24 15.02 14.76
CA GLY A 56 -6.99 16.38 14.28
C GLY A 56 -5.82 17.07 14.99
N LEU A 57 -5.72 16.92 16.32
CA LEU A 57 -4.58 17.43 17.09
C LEU A 57 -3.27 16.72 16.73
N THR A 58 -3.33 15.41 16.45
CA THR A 58 -2.17 14.63 15.99
C THR A 58 -1.67 15.10 14.62
N VAL A 59 -2.59 15.42 13.69
CA VAL A 59 -2.23 15.96 12.37
C VAL A 59 -1.65 17.37 12.51
N LEU A 60 -2.25 18.24 13.32
CA LEU A 60 -1.73 19.58 13.59
C LEU A 60 -0.32 19.52 14.19
N SER A 61 -0.10 18.66 15.19
CA SER A 61 1.21 18.51 15.80
C SER A 61 2.24 17.93 14.84
N ALA A 62 1.86 16.99 13.97
CA ALA A 62 2.73 16.49 12.91
C ALA A 62 3.18 17.59 11.95
N VAL A 63 2.27 18.51 11.56
CA VAL A 63 2.62 19.68 10.75
C VAL A 63 3.56 20.62 11.51
N MET A 64 3.30 20.89 12.80
CA MET A 64 4.19 21.71 13.64
C MET A 64 5.60 21.12 13.74
N PHE A 65 5.74 19.82 14.00
CA PHE A 65 7.05 19.16 14.03
C PHE A 65 7.74 19.21 12.66
N GLY A 66 6.98 19.06 11.57
CA GLY A 66 7.49 19.26 10.21
C GLY A 66 8.08 20.66 10.02
N THR A 67 7.34 21.70 10.44
CA THR A 67 7.78 23.10 10.40
C THR A 67 9.03 23.35 11.24
N VAL A 68 9.11 22.77 12.44
CA VAL A 68 10.31 22.83 13.29
C VAL A 68 11.51 22.20 12.57
N GLY A 69 11.31 21.07 11.90
CA GLY A 69 12.34 20.42 11.08
C GLY A 69 12.89 21.33 9.99
N PHE A 70 12.02 22.00 9.23
CA PHE A 70 12.43 22.99 8.24
C PHE A 70 13.13 24.20 8.86
N GLY A 71 12.62 24.76 9.95
CA GLY A 71 13.24 25.88 10.66
C GLY A 71 14.66 25.56 11.15
N LEU A 72 14.85 24.38 11.74
CA LEU A 72 16.16 23.90 12.17
C LEU A 72 17.12 23.67 10.99
N ALA A 73 16.61 23.16 9.86
CA ALA A 73 17.42 22.96 8.66
C ALA A 73 17.87 24.30 8.04
N LEU A 74 16.97 25.28 7.95
CA LEU A 74 17.30 26.63 7.48
C LEU A 74 18.36 27.29 8.37
N TYR A 75 18.23 27.14 9.69
CA TYR A 75 19.19 27.67 10.66
C TYR A 75 20.57 26.99 10.54
N ARG A 76 20.61 25.66 10.39
CA ARG A 76 21.86 24.88 10.44
C ARG A 76 22.59 24.75 9.10
N GLU A 77 21.88 24.57 8.00
CA GLU A 77 22.47 24.13 6.72
C GLU A 77 22.68 25.28 5.71
N LYS A 78 22.31 26.52 6.06
CA LYS A 78 22.53 27.75 5.26
C LYS A 78 22.31 27.57 3.75
N LEU A 79 21.23 26.89 3.33
CA LEU A 79 20.76 26.70 1.93
C LEU A 79 21.83 26.51 0.82
N ARG A 80 23.07 26.12 1.16
CA ARG A 80 24.22 26.16 0.23
C ARG A 80 24.10 25.14 -0.90
N HIS A 81 23.21 24.16 -0.73
CA HIS A 81 22.92 23.09 -1.66
C HIS A 81 21.59 23.28 -2.41
N PHE A 82 21.00 24.48 -2.39
CA PHE A 82 19.71 24.76 -3.02
C PHE A 82 19.60 24.28 -4.49
N PRO A 83 20.60 24.49 -5.37
CA PRO A 83 20.52 23.99 -6.74
C PRO A 83 20.44 22.46 -6.82
N ALA A 84 21.18 21.75 -5.96
CA ALA A 84 21.15 20.28 -5.90
C ALA A 84 19.81 19.75 -5.39
N ILE A 85 19.14 20.50 -4.51
CA ILE A 85 17.80 20.19 -4.00
C ILE A 85 16.76 20.33 -5.12
N LEU A 86 16.82 21.42 -5.91
CA LEU A 86 15.85 21.67 -6.99
C LEU A 86 15.85 20.59 -8.08
N ILE A 87 17.02 20.06 -8.42
CA ILE A 87 17.17 18.99 -9.42
C ILE A 87 17.03 17.59 -8.82
N HIS A 88 16.70 17.47 -7.54
CA HIS A 88 16.56 16.19 -6.88
C HIS A 88 15.23 15.50 -7.25
N PRO A 89 15.19 14.18 -7.46
CA PRO A 89 13.94 13.48 -7.78
C PRO A 89 12.85 13.65 -6.72
N ALA A 90 13.22 13.84 -5.45
CA ALA A 90 12.25 14.15 -4.40
C ALA A 90 11.38 15.39 -4.73
N ILE A 91 11.98 16.44 -5.30
CA ILE A 91 11.30 17.68 -5.65
C ILE A 91 10.65 17.55 -7.04
N LEU A 92 11.40 17.11 -8.05
CA LEU A 92 10.91 17.05 -9.42
C LEU A 92 9.75 16.06 -9.59
N LEU A 93 9.81 14.87 -9.00
CA LEU A 93 8.74 13.89 -9.10
C LEU A 93 7.50 14.31 -8.28
N SER A 94 7.69 14.99 -7.14
CA SER A 94 6.58 15.59 -6.38
C SER A 94 5.88 16.67 -7.20
N GLY A 95 6.65 17.56 -7.83
CA GLY A 95 6.14 18.60 -8.73
C GLY A 95 5.39 18.02 -9.93
N MET A 96 5.94 16.97 -10.56
CA MET A 96 5.26 16.23 -11.63
C MET A 96 3.91 15.66 -11.18
N GLY A 97 3.82 15.12 -9.96
CA GLY A 97 2.56 14.67 -9.38
C GLY A 97 1.55 15.81 -9.21
N VAL A 98 1.99 16.95 -8.66
CA VAL A 98 1.13 18.15 -8.50
C VAL A 98 0.60 18.63 -9.86
N ILE A 99 1.50 18.75 -10.85
CA ILE A 99 1.14 19.16 -12.21
C ILE A 99 0.14 18.18 -12.83
N SER A 100 0.37 16.87 -12.68
CA SER A 100 -0.53 15.84 -13.22
C SER A 100 -1.93 15.92 -12.61
N VAL A 101 -2.03 16.19 -11.30
CA VAL A 101 -3.33 16.39 -10.62
C VAL A 101 -4.03 17.65 -11.09
N LEU A 102 -3.29 18.76 -11.27
CA LEU A 102 -3.82 20.01 -11.80
C LEU A 102 -4.42 19.84 -13.20
N PHE A 103 -3.69 19.18 -14.10
CA PHE A 103 -4.17 18.96 -15.47
C PHE A 103 -5.39 18.03 -15.56
N ASN A 104 -5.61 17.16 -14.56
CA ASN A 104 -6.80 16.31 -14.48
C ASN A 104 -7.98 16.98 -13.74
N GLY A 105 -7.83 18.21 -13.24
CA GLY A 105 -8.87 18.90 -12.46
C GLY A 105 -9.06 18.35 -11.04
N GLY A 106 -8.16 17.48 -10.56
CA GLY A 106 -8.27 16.83 -9.25
C GLY A 106 -8.10 15.31 -9.32
N ILE A 107 -8.49 14.63 -8.24
CA ILE A 107 -8.60 13.17 -8.17
C ILE A 107 -9.93 12.85 -7.47
N ASP A 108 -10.91 12.33 -8.21
CA ASP A 108 -12.10 11.71 -7.61
C ASP A 108 -11.84 10.21 -7.43
N TYR A 109 -11.13 9.85 -6.35
CA TYR A 109 -10.69 8.48 -6.17
C TYR A 109 -11.88 7.53 -5.93
N ILE A 110 -12.10 6.61 -6.87
CA ILE A 110 -13.12 5.57 -6.73
C ILE A 110 -12.46 4.30 -6.16
N PRO A 111 -12.83 3.80 -4.97
CA PRO A 111 -12.30 2.54 -4.47
C PRO A 111 -12.67 1.38 -5.42
N PHE A 112 -11.74 0.47 -5.68
CA PHE A 112 -11.86 -0.50 -6.76
C PHE A 112 -11.94 -1.94 -6.26
N THR A 113 -11.16 -2.28 -5.24
CA THR A 113 -11.08 -3.65 -4.72
C THR A 113 -11.91 -3.83 -3.45
N ILE A 114 -12.45 -5.03 -3.23
CA ILE A 114 -13.23 -5.33 -2.01
C ILE A 114 -12.45 -5.04 -0.71
N ASP A 115 -11.13 -5.23 -0.72
CA ASP A 115 -10.25 -4.93 0.42
C ASP A 115 -10.19 -3.43 0.74
N GLU A 116 -10.34 -2.55 -0.25
CA GLU A 116 -10.42 -1.11 0.01
C GLU A 116 -11.70 -0.76 0.76
N PHE A 117 -12.83 -1.36 0.39
CA PHE A 117 -14.11 -1.13 1.06
C PHE A 117 -14.20 -1.75 2.45
N THR A 118 -13.58 -2.93 2.67
CA THR A 118 -13.72 -3.66 3.94
C THR A 118 -12.59 -3.40 4.93
N ASN A 119 -11.37 -3.13 4.46
CA ASN A 119 -10.17 -3.12 5.30
C ASN A 119 -9.40 -1.80 5.28
N TRP A 120 -9.15 -1.22 4.11
CA TRP A 120 -8.25 -0.07 3.99
C TRP A 120 -9.01 1.24 4.09
N LEU A 121 -9.55 1.75 2.98
CA LEU A 121 -10.33 2.98 2.96
C LEU A 121 -11.59 2.91 3.83
N GLY A 122 -12.28 1.77 3.85
CA GLY A 122 -13.48 1.60 4.67
C GLY A 122 -13.22 1.78 6.16
N ILE A 123 -12.15 1.19 6.68
CA ILE A 123 -11.77 1.39 8.08
C ILE A 123 -11.24 2.80 8.30
N SER A 124 -10.46 3.36 7.37
CA SER A 124 -10.03 4.76 7.44
C SER A 124 -11.22 5.72 7.56
N ARG A 125 -12.27 5.48 6.78
CA ARG A 125 -13.53 6.21 6.83
C ARG A 125 -14.20 6.09 8.19
N GLU A 126 -14.33 4.88 8.73
CA GLU A 126 -14.91 4.67 10.06
C GLU A 126 -14.08 5.37 11.17
N ILE A 127 -12.74 5.36 11.10
CA ILE A 127 -11.87 6.08 12.04
C ILE A 127 -12.17 7.58 12.01
N HIS A 128 -12.24 8.16 10.81
CA HIS A 128 -12.52 9.58 10.63
C HIS A 128 -13.92 9.94 11.14
N LEU A 129 -14.95 9.20 10.73
CA LEU A 129 -16.34 9.42 11.14
C LEU A 129 -16.53 9.36 12.66
N HIS A 130 -15.85 8.43 13.33
CA HIS A 130 -15.92 8.27 14.77
C HIS A 130 -14.88 9.12 15.56
N GLY A 131 -14.15 10.01 14.89
CA GLY A 131 -13.20 10.94 15.50
C GLY A 131 -11.90 10.31 16.02
N GLY A 132 -11.67 9.02 15.80
CA GLY A 132 -10.43 8.34 16.20
C GLY A 132 -10.50 6.82 16.20
N TYR A 133 -9.32 6.19 16.26
CA TYR A 133 -9.18 4.74 16.18
C TYR A 133 -9.79 4.02 17.39
N GLU A 134 -9.66 4.58 18.59
CA GLU A 134 -10.13 3.93 19.82
C GLU A 134 -11.63 3.67 19.81
N ALA A 135 -12.41 4.58 19.22
CA ALA A 135 -13.87 4.49 19.15
C ALA A 135 -14.35 3.28 18.34
N ILE A 136 -13.58 2.85 17.34
CA ILE A 136 -13.94 1.73 16.47
C ILE A 136 -13.10 0.47 16.71
N ARG A 137 -12.07 0.52 17.56
CA ARG A 137 -11.06 -0.56 17.69
C ARG A 137 -11.67 -1.96 17.82
N LYS A 138 -12.74 -2.10 18.60
CA LYS A 138 -13.44 -3.37 18.86
C LYS A 138 -14.32 -3.86 17.71
N THR A 139 -14.65 -3.00 16.74
CA THR A 139 -15.55 -3.30 15.62
C THR A 139 -14.83 -3.36 14.28
N VAL A 140 -13.53 -3.04 14.25
CA VAL A 140 -12.68 -3.13 13.05
C VAL A 140 -12.67 -4.56 12.51
N HIS A 141 -12.93 -4.70 11.21
CA HIS A 141 -12.72 -5.95 10.50
C HIS A 141 -11.23 -6.31 10.52
N LEU A 142 -10.91 -7.52 11.00
CA LEU A 142 -9.54 -8.03 11.16
C LEU A 142 -8.72 -7.11 12.09
N PRO A 143 -9.05 -7.07 13.41
CA PRO A 143 -8.55 -6.06 14.35
C PRO A 143 -7.05 -6.13 14.60
N GLY A 144 -6.38 -7.25 14.35
CA GLY A 144 -4.93 -7.33 14.54
C GLY A 144 -4.09 -6.88 13.32
N TYR A 145 -4.71 -6.44 12.21
CA TYR A 145 -3.97 -5.63 11.24
C TYR A 145 -3.53 -4.32 11.88
N THR A 146 -2.22 -4.05 11.84
CA THR A 146 -1.64 -2.79 12.32
C THR A 146 -2.33 -1.60 11.64
N PRO A 147 -2.57 -0.50 12.38
CA PRO A 147 -3.44 0.56 11.90
C PRO A 147 -2.68 1.59 11.05
N GLY A 148 -1.36 1.45 10.87
CA GLY A 148 -0.51 2.47 10.26
C GLY A 148 -0.97 2.86 8.86
N TRP A 149 -1.24 1.89 7.98
CA TRP A 149 -1.73 2.22 6.63
C TRP A 149 -3.10 2.91 6.65
N ARG A 150 -4.04 2.39 7.46
CA ARG A 150 -5.39 2.96 7.62
C ARG A 150 -5.32 4.41 8.14
N LEU A 151 -4.45 4.67 9.10
CA LEU A 151 -4.24 6.00 9.68
C LEU A 151 -3.55 6.96 8.71
N LEU A 152 -2.59 6.49 7.92
CA LEU A 152 -1.95 7.32 6.91
C LEU A 152 -2.96 7.82 5.88
N LEU A 153 -3.84 6.96 5.35
CA LEU A 153 -4.80 7.30 4.31
C LEU A 153 -5.75 8.45 4.69
N LEU A 154 -6.04 8.64 5.98
CA LEU A 154 -7.02 9.61 6.46
C LEU A 154 -6.42 10.90 7.02
N LEU A 155 -5.09 11.02 7.13
CA LEU A 155 -4.45 12.23 7.67
C LEU A 155 -4.86 13.51 6.94
N PRO A 156 -4.83 13.58 5.59
CA PRO A 156 -5.17 14.82 4.90
C PRO A 156 -6.67 15.17 5.02
N TRP A 157 -7.55 14.20 5.30
CA TRP A 157 -8.97 14.45 5.56
C TRP A 157 -9.19 15.28 6.83
N GLN A 158 -8.27 15.21 7.80
CA GLN A 158 -8.36 16.03 9.02
C GLN A 158 -8.09 17.51 8.77
N ILE A 159 -7.44 17.84 7.65
CA ILE A 159 -7.17 19.23 7.27
C ILE A 159 -8.41 19.81 6.58
N GLY A 160 -9.03 19.06 5.68
CA GLY A 160 -10.25 19.48 4.99
C GLY A 160 -11.52 19.38 5.85
N GLY A 161 -11.53 18.51 6.86
CA GLY A 161 -12.72 18.21 7.66
C GLY A 161 -13.73 17.30 6.94
N GLU A 162 -13.46 16.94 5.69
CA GLU A 162 -14.30 16.09 4.85
C GLU A 162 -13.56 14.82 4.39
N ILE A 163 -14.34 13.79 4.08
CA ILE A 163 -13.80 12.56 3.49
C ILE A 163 -13.56 12.82 2.01
N GLU A 164 -12.29 12.97 1.64
CA GLU A 164 -11.85 13.13 0.26
C GLU A 164 -10.86 12.01 -0.11
N GLU A 165 -11.35 10.89 -0.61
CA GLU A 165 -10.51 9.72 -0.94
C GLU A 165 -9.39 10.07 -1.95
N GLY A 166 -9.60 11.10 -2.79
CA GLY A 166 -8.58 11.68 -3.67
C GLY A 166 -7.31 12.15 -2.97
N LEU A 167 -7.42 12.66 -1.73
CA LEU A 167 -6.26 13.08 -0.95
C LEU A 167 -5.43 11.88 -0.48
N SER A 168 -6.08 10.76 -0.19
CA SER A 168 -5.43 9.51 0.24
C SER A 168 -4.57 8.89 -0.86
N ALA A 169 -4.93 9.13 -2.13
CA ALA A 169 -4.17 8.64 -3.29
C ALA A 169 -2.72 9.16 -3.35
N ALA A 170 -2.42 10.27 -2.67
CA ALA A 170 -1.07 10.80 -2.58
C ALA A 170 -0.16 10.00 -1.63
N ALA A 171 -0.70 9.26 -0.65
CA ALA A 171 0.10 8.55 0.35
C ALA A 171 1.08 7.53 -0.26
N PRO A 172 0.65 6.56 -1.09
CA PRO A 172 1.58 5.59 -1.68
C PRO A 172 2.51 6.26 -2.70
N PHE A 173 2.05 7.29 -3.42
CA PHE A 173 2.85 8.03 -4.40
C PHE A 173 4.04 8.75 -3.73
N VAL A 174 3.79 9.46 -2.63
CA VAL A 174 4.84 10.19 -1.90
C VAL A 174 5.84 9.23 -1.26
N LEU A 175 5.38 8.12 -0.68
CA LEU A 175 6.29 7.08 -0.19
C LEU A 175 7.14 6.49 -1.32
N HIS A 176 6.56 6.23 -2.49
CA HIS A 176 7.31 5.75 -3.67
C HIS A 176 8.40 6.77 -4.08
N ILE A 177 8.06 8.06 -4.17
CA ILE A 177 9.02 9.14 -4.46
C ILE A 177 10.15 9.15 -3.44
N ALA A 178 9.85 9.02 -2.15
CA ALA A 178 10.86 9.03 -1.09
C ALA A 178 11.88 7.90 -1.29
N VAL A 179 11.42 6.68 -1.59
CA VAL A 179 12.28 5.51 -1.81
C VAL A 179 13.06 5.61 -3.13
N VAL A 180 12.44 6.10 -4.20
CA VAL A 180 13.10 6.40 -5.49
C VAL A 180 14.19 7.45 -5.30
N ALA A 181 13.93 8.47 -4.48
CA ALA A 181 14.91 9.48 -4.10
C ALA A 181 16.08 8.87 -3.29
N LEU A 182 15.83 7.87 -2.44
CA LEU A 182 16.89 7.13 -1.74
C LEU A 182 17.74 6.30 -2.73
N ILE A 183 17.12 5.64 -3.72
CA ILE A 183 17.84 4.93 -4.79
C ILE A 183 18.77 5.91 -5.54
N PHE A 184 18.27 7.10 -5.85
CA PHE A 184 19.06 8.15 -6.49
C PHE A 184 20.24 8.61 -5.61
N ASP A 185 20.02 8.88 -4.33
CA ASP A 185 21.09 9.23 -3.38
C ASP A 185 22.21 8.18 -3.39
N ILE A 186 21.84 6.89 -3.36
CA ILE A 186 22.77 5.76 -3.38
C ILE A 186 23.48 5.67 -4.73
N ALA A 187 22.78 5.78 -5.85
CA ALA A 187 23.39 5.72 -7.19
C ALA A 187 24.43 6.83 -7.38
N VAL A 188 24.10 8.07 -7.01
CA VAL A 188 25.03 9.20 -7.04
C VAL A 188 26.24 8.94 -6.15
N PHE A 189 26.02 8.41 -4.95
CA PHE A 189 27.09 8.06 -4.03
C PHE A 189 28.04 7.00 -4.59
N LEU A 190 27.53 5.92 -5.19
CA LEU A 190 28.34 4.88 -5.83
C LEU A 190 29.16 5.45 -6.99
N MET A 191 28.55 6.27 -7.84
CA MET A 191 29.24 6.90 -8.97
C MET A 191 30.37 7.83 -8.53
N ARG A 192 30.15 8.62 -7.46
CA ARG A 192 31.16 9.54 -6.93
C ARG A 192 32.28 8.83 -6.18
N THR A 193 31.97 7.83 -5.37
CA THR A 193 32.96 7.17 -4.49
C THR A 193 33.70 6.04 -5.19
N GLN A 194 32.98 5.10 -5.80
CA GLN A 194 33.58 3.96 -6.45
C GLN A 194 34.08 4.35 -7.83
N GLY A 195 33.21 4.99 -8.62
CA GLY A 195 33.52 5.42 -9.98
C GLY A 195 34.42 6.65 -10.07
N GLN A 196 34.59 7.43 -9.00
CA GLN A 196 35.33 8.71 -9.02
C GLN A 196 34.82 9.67 -10.10
N ILE A 197 33.51 9.62 -10.37
CA ILE A 197 32.85 10.42 -11.40
C ILE A 197 32.61 11.84 -10.89
N LYS A 198 32.91 12.85 -11.73
CA LYS A 198 32.64 14.26 -11.43
C LYS A 198 31.17 14.49 -11.07
N ASN A 199 30.94 15.39 -10.12
CA ASN A 199 29.64 15.63 -9.52
C ASN A 199 28.47 15.73 -10.52
N ALA A 200 28.57 16.61 -11.52
CA ALA A 200 27.51 16.83 -12.51
C ALA A 200 27.21 15.58 -13.35
N LEU A 201 28.27 14.86 -13.79
CA LEU A 201 28.10 13.64 -14.58
C LEU A 201 27.52 12.50 -13.75
N ALA A 202 27.90 12.39 -12.47
CA ALA A 202 27.31 11.39 -11.56
C ALA A 202 25.81 11.65 -11.35
N VAL A 203 25.39 12.90 -11.15
CA VAL A 203 23.98 13.29 -11.05
C VAL A 203 23.22 12.96 -12.34
N PHE A 204 23.81 13.27 -13.49
CA PHE A 204 23.23 12.99 -14.81
C PHE A 204 23.03 11.50 -15.07
N LEU A 205 24.07 10.68 -14.83
CA LEU A 205 23.98 9.22 -15.00
C LEU A 205 23.02 8.58 -13.99
N ALA A 206 22.97 9.10 -12.76
CA ALA A 206 22.00 8.64 -11.77
C ALA A 206 20.56 8.93 -12.20
N TRP A 207 20.30 10.06 -12.87
CA TRP A 207 18.99 10.36 -13.47
C TRP A 207 18.62 9.39 -14.59
N ILE A 208 19.57 9.05 -15.47
CA ILE A 208 19.34 8.04 -16.52
C ILE A 208 18.99 6.69 -15.88
N PHE A 209 19.79 6.25 -14.90
CA PHE A 209 19.52 5.01 -14.17
C PHE A 209 18.13 5.03 -13.51
N LEU A 210 17.78 6.11 -12.81
CA LEU A 210 16.51 6.27 -12.12
C LEU A 210 15.32 6.21 -13.08
N LEU A 211 15.41 6.92 -14.22
CA LEU A 211 14.35 6.96 -15.22
C LEU A 211 14.19 5.62 -15.94
N LEU A 212 15.29 4.88 -16.19
CA LEU A 212 15.23 3.51 -16.69
C LEU A 212 14.58 2.58 -15.65
N PHE A 213 14.98 2.70 -14.38
CA PHE A 213 14.41 1.94 -13.28
C PHE A 213 12.89 2.15 -13.12
N LEU A 214 12.44 3.41 -13.23
CA LEU A 214 11.01 3.73 -13.27
C LEU A 214 10.35 3.27 -14.58
N GLY A 215 11.06 3.32 -15.71
CA GLY A 215 10.58 2.88 -17.02
C GLY A 215 10.26 1.39 -17.08
N VAL A 216 11.09 0.58 -16.43
CA VAL A 216 10.84 -0.87 -16.26
C VAL A 216 9.91 -1.18 -15.08
N GLU A 217 9.44 -0.13 -14.37
CA GLU A 217 8.58 -0.23 -13.20
C GLU A 217 9.17 -1.19 -12.14
N GLY A 218 10.42 -0.97 -11.72
CA GLY A 218 11.14 -1.86 -10.79
C GLY A 218 10.42 -2.10 -9.45
N MET A 219 9.64 -1.12 -8.98
CA MET A 219 8.73 -1.23 -7.83
C MET A 219 7.25 -1.06 -8.25
N GLY A 220 6.92 -1.27 -9.52
CA GLY A 220 5.62 -0.91 -10.08
C GLY A 220 5.56 0.53 -10.59
N LYS A 221 4.34 1.00 -10.88
CA LYS A 221 4.10 2.36 -11.39
C LYS A 221 4.33 3.40 -10.30
N LEU A 222 4.82 4.58 -10.72
CA LEU A 222 5.10 5.67 -9.78
C LEU A 222 3.84 6.08 -9.00
N TRP A 223 2.71 6.24 -9.70
CA TRP A 223 1.40 6.45 -9.09
C TRP A 223 0.62 5.14 -9.01
N SER A 224 0.29 4.72 -7.78
CA SER A 224 -0.45 3.48 -7.53
C SER A 224 -1.90 3.59 -7.99
N TYR A 225 -2.41 2.53 -8.61
CA TYR A 225 -3.81 2.41 -8.99
C TYR A 225 -4.76 2.15 -7.83
N THR A 226 -4.27 1.50 -6.78
CA THR A 226 -5.09 1.08 -5.64
C THR A 226 -4.50 1.60 -4.34
N LEU A 227 -5.34 1.71 -3.31
CA LEU A 227 -4.93 2.03 -1.93
C LEU A 227 -4.84 0.78 -1.08
N LEU A 228 -4.44 -0.31 -1.72
CA LEU A 228 -4.04 -1.54 -1.06
C LEU A 228 -2.68 -1.36 -0.37
N VAL A 229 -2.46 -2.17 0.66
CA VAL A 229 -1.24 -2.13 1.47
C VAL A 229 0.00 -2.70 0.78
N GLU A 230 -0.14 -3.46 -0.31
CA GLU A 230 1.03 -4.14 -0.91
C GLU A 230 2.06 -3.16 -1.48
N GLN A 231 1.62 -2.08 -2.15
CA GLN A 231 2.56 -1.10 -2.70
C GLN A 231 3.36 -0.36 -1.61
N PRO A 232 2.73 0.25 -0.58
CA PRO A 232 3.50 0.87 0.50
C PRO A 232 4.37 -0.13 1.27
N GLN A 233 3.94 -1.40 1.38
CA GLN A 233 4.77 -2.48 1.93
C GLN A 233 6.02 -2.73 1.07
N ILE A 234 5.90 -2.80 -0.25
CA ILE A 234 7.03 -2.99 -1.16
C ILE A 234 8.03 -1.84 -0.98
N TYR A 235 7.55 -0.59 -1.01
CA TYR A 235 8.41 0.58 -0.89
C TYR A 235 9.15 0.60 0.45
N SER A 236 8.45 0.37 1.56
CA SER A 236 9.08 0.39 2.89
C SER A 236 10.07 -0.77 3.08
N MET A 237 9.78 -1.97 2.57
CA MET A 237 10.71 -3.11 2.67
C MET A 237 11.91 -2.97 1.74
N VAL A 238 11.75 -2.37 0.56
CA VAL A 238 12.88 -1.95 -0.29
C VAL A 238 13.77 -0.98 0.47
N ALA A 239 13.19 0.03 1.14
CA ALA A 239 13.97 0.98 1.94
C ALA A 239 14.76 0.30 3.06
N VAL A 240 14.20 -0.72 3.74
CA VAL A 240 14.95 -1.55 4.71
C VAL A 240 16.21 -2.14 4.06
N LEU A 241 16.07 -2.80 2.90
CA LEU A 241 17.20 -3.41 2.19
C LEU A 241 18.21 -2.36 1.71
N LEU A 242 17.75 -1.20 1.25
CA LEU A 242 18.60 -0.09 0.80
C LEU A 242 19.40 0.54 1.95
N PHE A 243 18.83 0.66 3.16
CA PHE A 243 19.57 1.13 4.33
C PHE A 243 20.57 0.08 4.85
N ILE A 244 20.26 -1.21 4.77
CA ILE A 244 21.25 -2.28 5.00
C ILE A 244 22.38 -2.17 3.98
N TYR A 245 22.05 -2.04 2.69
CA TYR A 245 23.05 -1.88 1.64
C TYR A 245 23.93 -0.65 1.88
N LEU A 246 23.33 0.52 2.09
CA LEU A 246 24.04 1.78 2.34
C LEU A 246 24.97 1.68 3.55
N SER A 247 24.48 1.14 4.68
CA SER A 247 25.28 1.01 5.90
C SER A 247 26.46 0.05 5.77
N GLY A 248 26.42 -0.88 4.80
CA GLY A 248 27.56 -1.73 4.43
C GLY A 248 28.59 -1.03 3.53
N LYS A 249 28.25 0.12 2.94
CA LYS A 249 29.19 0.94 2.15
C LYS A 249 29.85 2.08 2.93
N ILE A 250 29.34 2.41 4.12
CA ILE A 250 29.92 3.43 4.98
C ILE A 250 31.17 2.87 5.65
N THR A 251 32.29 3.57 5.54
CA THR A 251 33.58 3.12 6.10
C THR A 251 33.62 3.24 7.62
N ASP A 252 34.51 2.48 8.27
CA ASP A 252 34.62 2.49 9.74
C ASP A 252 35.08 3.84 10.31
N SER A 253 35.81 4.63 9.52
CA SER A 253 36.14 6.03 9.85
C SER A 253 34.91 6.93 10.00
N GLU A 254 33.77 6.55 9.42
CA GLU A 254 32.51 7.29 9.42
C GLU A 254 31.46 6.65 10.36
N ASN A 255 31.91 6.03 11.45
CA ASN A 255 31.06 5.28 12.40
C ASN A 255 29.81 6.06 12.87
N SER A 256 29.88 7.38 13.06
CA SER A 256 28.70 8.18 13.41
C SER A 256 27.62 8.14 12.33
N SER A 257 28.00 8.27 11.05
CA SER A 257 27.07 8.21 9.92
C SER A 257 26.51 6.81 9.74
N ARG A 258 27.31 5.78 10.01
CA ARG A 258 26.87 4.37 10.03
C ARG A 258 25.79 4.12 11.08
N ARG A 259 25.96 4.67 12.30
CA ARG A 259 24.93 4.63 13.35
C ARG A 259 23.65 5.34 12.96
N HIS A 260 23.74 6.48 12.29
CA HIS A 260 22.55 7.18 11.78
C HIS A 260 21.81 6.35 10.74
N ALA A 261 22.53 5.65 9.84
CA ALA A 261 21.91 4.70 8.91
C ALA A 261 21.20 3.54 9.64
N TYR A 262 21.73 3.04 10.76
CA TYR A 262 21.05 2.02 11.58
C TYR A 262 19.78 2.55 12.24
N ILE A 263 19.78 3.81 12.69
CA ILE A 263 18.57 4.46 13.22
C ILE A 263 17.52 4.57 12.10
N TYR A 264 17.91 4.99 10.90
CA TYR A 264 16.99 5.12 9.77
C TYR A 264 16.42 3.76 9.39
N LEU A 265 17.26 2.72 9.35
CA LEU A 265 16.85 1.34 9.15
C LEU A 265 15.82 0.88 10.19
N GLY A 266 16.07 1.10 11.47
CA GLY A 266 15.15 0.72 12.55
C GLY A 266 13.82 1.46 12.49
N LEU A 267 13.84 2.77 12.19
CA LEU A 267 12.62 3.56 11.97
C LEU A 267 11.82 3.07 10.77
N VAL A 268 12.47 2.84 9.63
CA VAL A 268 11.80 2.33 8.42
C VAL A 268 11.23 0.94 8.67
N LEU A 269 11.94 0.07 9.38
CA LEU A 269 11.48 -1.27 9.71
C LEU A 269 10.26 -1.23 10.65
N ALA A 270 10.27 -0.35 11.66
CA ALA A 270 9.13 -0.12 12.55
C ALA A 270 7.92 0.47 11.81
N GLY A 271 8.13 1.47 10.95
CA GLY A 271 7.09 2.02 10.09
C GLY A 271 6.52 0.96 9.13
N SER A 272 7.39 0.13 8.54
CA SER A 272 6.99 -0.97 7.66
C SER A 272 6.14 -2.01 8.38
N TYR A 273 6.39 -2.29 9.66
CA TYR A 273 5.56 -3.17 10.48
C TYR A 273 4.16 -2.58 10.71
N LEU A 274 4.10 -1.28 11.01
CA LEU A 274 2.83 -0.57 11.18
C LEU A 274 2.02 -0.47 9.87
N LEU A 275 2.68 -0.50 8.72
CA LEU A 275 2.02 -0.67 7.41
C LEU A 275 1.53 -2.11 7.23
N LYS A 276 2.43 -3.10 7.42
CA LYS A 276 2.11 -4.52 7.30
C LYS A 276 2.97 -5.39 8.22
N ILE A 277 2.31 -6.29 8.94
CA ILE A 277 2.93 -7.25 9.86
C ILE A 277 4.02 -8.14 9.24
N ALA A 278 4.00 -8.37 7.93
CA ALA A 278 5.01 -9.15 7.22
C ALA A 278 6.44 -8.58 7.36
N ALA A 279 6.58 -7.30 7.74
CA ALA A 279 7.89 -6.73 8.05
C ALA A 279 8.54 -7.33 9.31
N ALA A 280 7.76 -7.94 10.21
CA ALA A 280 8.29 -8.64 11.38
C ALA A 280 9.20 -9.82 11.01
N LEU A 281 9.08 -10.38 9.80
CA LEU A 281 9.96 -11.45 9.32
C LEU A 281 11.42 -10.99 9.16
N PHE A 282 11.69 -9.68 9.06
CA PHE A 282 13.06 -9.18 9.09
C PHE A 282 13.73 -9.32 10.45
N ILE A 283 12.97 -9.40 11.56
CA ILE A 283 13.52 -9.49 12.92
C ILE A 283 14.46 -10.71 13.08
N PRO A 284 14.00 -11.97 12.85
CA PRO A 284 14.87 -13.13 12.99
C PRO A 284 16.02 -13.11 11.97
N VAL A 285 15.80 -12.60 10.76
CA VAL A 285 16.85 -12.57 9.71
C VAL A 285 17.95 -11.58 10.05
N ILE A 286 17.60 -10.36 10.47
CA ILE A 286 18.56 -9.33 10.88
C ILE A 286 19.30 -9.77 12.14
N PHE A 287 18.60 -10.40 13.09
CA PHE A 287 19.22 -10.96 14.29
C PHE A 287 20.25 -12.03 13.94
N LEU A 288 19.86 -13.05 13.15
CA LEU A 288 20.77 -14.11 12.70
C LEU A 288 21.93 -13.55 11.88
N PHE A 289 21.66 -12.60 10.97
CA PHE A 289 22.69 -11.92 10.19
C PHE A 289 23.71 -11.27 11.12
N ALA A 290 23.29 -10.53 12.14
CA ALA A 290 24.20 -9.83 13.04
C ALA A 290 24.98 -10.76 13.98
N VAL A 291 24.33 -11.82 14.48
CA VAL A 291 24.90 -12.73 15.50
C VAL A 291 25.79 -13.81 14.88
N VAL A 292 25.55 -14.27 13.64
CA VAL A 292 26.37 -15.30 13.00
C VAL A 292 27.55 -14.65 12.27
N PRO A 293 28.79 -14.69 12.81
CA PRO A 293 29.90 -13.91 12.26
C PRO A 293 30.27 -14.32 10.84
N GLN A 294 30.13 -15.60 10.48
CA GLN A 294 30.44 -16.11 9.15
C GLN A 294 29.54 -15.52 8.05
N ILE A 295 28.31 -15.15 8.41
CA ILE A 295 27.32 -14.59 7.48
C ILE A 295 27.60 -13.09 7.28
N SER A 296 27.91 -12.37 8.35
CA SER A 296 28.03 -10.91 8.34
C SER A 296 29.46 -10.38 8.43
N TYR A 297 30.48 -11.25 8.38
CA TYR A 297 31.89 -10.88 8.19
C TYR A 297 32.10 -9.85 7.07
N PRO A 298 31.45 -9.94 5.89
CA PRO A 298 31.61 -8.94 4.83
C PRO A 298 31.09 -7.55 5.19
N PHE A 299 30.17 -7.48 6.17
CA PHE A 299 29.53 -6.26 6.60
C PHE A 299 30.23 -5.64 7.81
N PHE A 300 30.60 -6.45 8.80
CA PHE A 300 31.24 -5.97 10.02
C PHE A 300 32.77 -6.11 10.00
N ALA A 301 33.38 -6.84 9.07
CA ALA A 301 34.79 -7.25 9.14
C ALA A 301 35.12 -7.94 10.48
N GLU A 302 36.38 -7.86 10.94
CA GLU A 302 36.82 -8.34 12.27
C GLU A 302 36.30 -7.49 13.45
N SER A 303 35.32 -6.62 13.19
CA SER A 303 34.65 -5.80 14.20
C SER A 303 34.32 -6.56 15.48
N ILE A 304 34.71 -5.93 16.58
CA ILE A 304 34.29 -6.24 17.96
C ILE A 304 32.76 -6.39 18.03
N TRP A 305 32.28 -7.38 18.80
CA TRP A 305 30.85 -7.65 19.07
C TRP A 305 30.01 -6.42 19.40
N ARG A 306 30.63 -5.38 19.95
CA ARG A 306 30.03 -4.07 20.21
C ARG A 306 29.29 -3.49 19.00
N TYR A 307 29.87 -3.52 17.79
CA TYR A 307 29.20 -2.95 16.61
C TYR A 307 28.02 -3.79 16.13
N ARG A 308 28.12 -5.12 16.28
CA ARG A 308 27.03 -6.06 15.97
C ARG A 308 25.84 -5.84 16.91
N LEU A 309 26.11 -5.74 18.22
CA LEU A 309 25.10 -5.42 19.23
C LEU A 309 24.49 -4.04 18.99
N GLN A 310 25.30 -3.05 18.62
CA GLN A 310 24.82 -1.71 18.29
C GLN A 310 23.89 -1.72 17.06
N PHE A 311 24.27 -2.45 15.99
CA PHE A 311 23.44 -2.63 14.82
C PHE A 311 22.10 -3.31 15.18
N CYS A 312 22.16 -4.42 15.92
CA CYS A 312 20.96 -5.11 16.41
C CYS A 312 20.07 -4.17 17.22
N PHE A 313 20.62 -3.47 18.20
CA PHE A 313 19.85 -2.61 19.08
C PHE A 313 19.18 -1.46 18.31
N LEU A 314 19.95 -0.70 17.52
CA LEU A 314 19.42 0.46 16.79
C LEU A 314 18.42 0.06 15.70
N THR A 315 18.54 -1.15 15.13
CA THR A 315 17.64 -1.64 14.09
C THR A 315 16.40 -2.32 14.65
N LEU A 316 16.56 -3.20 15.65
CA LEU A 316 15.47 -4.05 16.15
C LEU A 316 14.67 -3.40 17.27
N ALA A 317 15.26 -2.54 18.11
CA ALA A 317 14.53 -1.94 19.24
C ALA A 317 13.27 -1.16 18.80
N PRO A 318 13.31 -0.32 17.74
CA PRO A 318 12.12 0.41 17.30
C PRO A 318 10.98 -0.53 16.85
N ILE A 319 11.28 -1.56 16.04
CA ILE A 319 10.24 -2.49 15.58
C ILE A 319 9.72 -3.36 16.73
N LEU A 320 10.59 -3.81 17.65
CA LEU A 320 10.17 -4.58 18.83
C LEU A 320 9.23 -3.77 19.72
N LEU A 321 9.49 -2.48 19.92
CA LEU A 321 8.58 -1.58 20.64
C LEU A 321 7.20 -1.50 19.96
N MET A 322 7.15 -1.41 18.63
CA MET A 322 5.89 -1.39 17.88
C MET A 322 5.16 -2.73 17.96
N VAL A 323 5.86 -3.85 17.84
CA VAL A 323 5.30 -5.20 17.97
C VAL A 323 4.71 -5.41 19.35
N ILE A 324 5.47 -5.10 20.41
CA ILE A 324 5.03 -5.27 21.80
C ILE A 324 3.83 -4.37 22.09
N SER A 325 3.93 -3.07 21.78
CA SER A 325 2.81 -2.14 22.03
C SER A 325 1.54 -2.53 21.28
N TRP A 326 1.64 -2.98 20.03
CA TRP A 326 0.49 -3.42 19.26
C TRP A 326 -0.12 -4.70 19.83
N SER A 327 0.72 -5.66 20.21
CA SER A 327 0.26 -6.93 20.80
C SER A 327 -0.48 -6.74 22.13
N ILE A 328 -0.11 -5.71 22.91
CA ILE A 328 -0.80 -5.34 24.15
C ILE A 328 -2.17 -4.70 23.85
N LEU A 329 -2.25 -3.82 22.84
CA LEU A 329 -3.49 -3.12 22.51
C LEU A 329 -4.56 -4.00 21.86
N ASN A 330 -4.14 -4.91 21.00
CA ASN A 330 -5.02 -5.84 20.28
C ASN A 330 -4.47 -7.27 20.42
N PRO A 331 -4.63 -7.90 21.62
CA PRO A 331 -4.31 -9.30 21.79
C PRO A 331 -5.13 -10.09 20.77
N SER A 332 -4.42 -10.67 19.81
CA SER A 332 -5.05 -11.12 18.57
C SER A 332 -6.05 -12.23 18.81
N THR A 333 -7.22 -12.08 18.22
CA THR A 333 -8.28 -13.10 18.23
C THR A 333 -8.25 -14.02 17.02
N SER A 334 -7.28 -13.84 16.09
CA SER A 334 -7.19 -14.63 14.85
C SER A 334 -5.74 -14.90 14.42
N GLY A 335 -5.50 -16.04 13.78
CA GLY A 335 -4.20 -16.41 13.20
C GLY A 335 -3.72 -15.44 12.11
N LEU A 336 -4.64 -14.81 11.38
CA LEU A 336 -4.37 -13.76 10.37
C LEU A 336 -3.61 -12.56 10.94
N SER A 337 -3.68 -12.36 12.25
CA SER A 337 -3.35 -11.11 12.88
C SER A 337 -2.31 -11.23 14.00
N SER A 338 -1.91 -12.46 14.37
CA SER A 338 -0.81 -12.72 15.31
C SER A 338 0.15 -13.81 14.82
N PRO A 339 1.44 -13.48 14.68
CA PRO A 339 2.50 -14.46 14.47
C PRO A 339 2.57 -15.52 15.58
N PHE A 340 2.23 -15.15 16.82
CA PHE A 340 2.27 -16.08 17.96
C PHE A 340 1.15 -17.12 17.90
N MET A 341 -0.06 -16.73 17.49
CA MET A 341 -1.17 -17.68 17.33
C MET A 341 -0.90 -18.65 16.17
N THR A 342 -0.24 -18.15 15.13
CA THR A 342 0.26 -18.95 13.99
C THR A 342 1.25 -20.02 14.44
N LEU A 343 2.20 -19.67 15.32
CA LEU A 343 3.13 -20.60 15.98
C LEU A 343 2.42 -21.59 16.92
N GLN A 344 1.40 -21.14 17.65
CA GLN A 344 0.63 -22.01 18.54
C GLN A 344 -0.14 -23.08 17.75
N LEU A 345 -0.69 -22.73 16.58
CA LEU A 345 -1.31 -23.71 15.66
C LEU A 345 -0.30 -24.75 15.17
N LEU A 346 0.96 -24.35 14.94
CA LEU A 346 2.04 -25.27 14.56
C LEU A 346 2.35 -26.26 15.69
N VAL A 347 2.45 -25.77 16.92
CA VAL A 347 2.74 -26.62 18.10
C VAL A 347 1.59 -27.57 18.41
N ASN A 348 0.35 -27.12 18.26
CA ASN A 348 -0.82 -27.90 18.63
C ASN A 348 -1.19 -29.00 17.61
N GLY A 349 -0.57 -29.02 16.42
CA GLY A 349 -0.65 -30.15 15.48
C GLY A 349 -2.03 -30.51 14.90
N ASN A 350 -3.07 -29.72 15.18
CA ASN A 350 -4.42 -29.97 14.66
C ASN A 350 -4.55 -29.51 13.21
N PHE A 351 -4.06 -30.34 12.29
CA PHE A 351 -4.34 -30.19 10.86
C PHE A 351 -5.58 -31.02 10.51
N ASN A 352 -6.57 -30.38 9.89
CA ASN A 352 -7.72 -31.07 9.32
C ASN A 352 -7.40 -31.78 7.99
N TYR A 353 -6.12 -31.78 7.57
CA TYR A 353 -5.68 -32.29 6.28
C TYR A 353 -4.72 -33.47 6.47
N SER A 354 -4.90 -34.50 5.65
CA SER A 354 -4.01 -35.65 5.56
C SER A 354 -2.63 -35.26 5.02
N ASN A 355 -1.60 -36.08 5.30
CA ASN A 355 -0.26 -35.87 4.75
C ASN A 355 -0.26 -35.78 3.22
N GLN A 356 -1.10 -36.59 2.55
CA GLN A 356 -1.21 -36.58 1.10
C GLN A 356 -1.79 -35.27 0.57
N GLU A 357 -2.78 -34.68 1.25
CA GLU A 357 -3.32 -33.37 0.89
C GLU A 357 -2.28 -32.26 1.06
N ILE A 358 -1.43 -32.34 2.10
CA ILE A 358 -0.35 -31.39 2.33
C ILE A 358 0.71 -31.47 1.22
N PHE A 359 1.13 -32.69 0.82
CA PHE A 359 2.07 -32.87 -0.29
C PHE A 359 1.49 -32.40 -1.62
N ASN A 360 0.24 -32.76 -1.93
CA ASN A 360 -0.45 -32.27 -3.12
C ASN A 360 -0.59 -30.74 -3.09
N PHE A 361 -0.82 -30.15 -1.92
CA PHE A 361 -0.86 -28.70 -1.75
C PHE A 361 0.52 -28.07 -1.98
N SER A 362 1.62 -28.65 -1.46
CA SER A 362 2.96 -28.12 -1.69
C SER A 362 3.33 -28.10 -3.17
N ASP A 363 3.03 -29.15 -3.91
CA ASP A 363 3.33 -29.22 -5.34
C ASP A 363 2.57 -28.12 -6.11
N ARG A 364 1.28 -27.95 -5.82
CA ARG A 364 0.47 -26.86 -6.41
C ARG A 364 0.99 -25.48 -6.01
N TYR A 365 1.36 -25.30 -4.75
CA TYR A 365 1.85 -24.02 -4.22
C TYR A 365 3.17 -23.61 -4.87
N PHE A 366 4.17 -24.50 -4.89
CA PHE A 366 5.47 -24.20 -5.51
C PHE A 366 5.38 -24.09 -7.04
N SER A 367 4.48 -24.85 -7.68
CA SER A 367 4.19 -24.69 -9.11
C SER A 367 3.59 -23.31 -9.41
N ALA A 368 2.64 -22.84 -8.60
CA ALA A 368 2.05 -21.50 -8.75
C ALA A 368 3.09 -20.39 -8.50
N ILE A 369 4.04 -20.60 -7.58
CA ILE A 369 5.18 -19.69 -7.41
C ILE A 369 6.02 -19.63 -8.69
N TRP A 370 6.41 -20.79 -9.22
CA TRP A 370 7.22 -20.87 -10.42
C TRP A 370 6.52 -20.26 -11.65
N GLU A 371 5.23 -20.54 -11.83
CA GLU A 371 4.40 -19.96 -12.89
C GLU A 371 4.38 -18.43 -12.79
N TYR A 372 4.20 -17.88 -11.58
CA TYR A 372 4.26 -16.43 -11.40
C TYR A 372 5.65 -15.86 -11.67
N LEU A 373 6.73 -16.49 -11.17
CA LEU A 373 8.10 -16.01 -11.38
C LEU A 373 8.51 -16.02 -12.87
N SER A 374 8.06 -17.03 -13.62
CA SER A 374 8.34 -17.17 -15.05
C SER A 374 7.46 -16.26 -15.92
N GLY A 375 6.24 -15.93 -15.49
CA GLY A 375 5.34 -15.03 -16.21
C GLY A 375 5.52 -13.54 -15.87
N TYR A 376 5.86 -13.21 -14.62
CA TYR A 376 5.92 -11.82 -14.15
C TYR A 376 7.29 -11.18 -14.36
N LYS A 377 7.39 -10.30 -15.36
CA LYS A 377 8.59 -9.45 -15.59
C LYS A 377 9.90 -10.25 -15.66
N ILE A 378 9.86 -11.41 -16.32
CA ILE A 378 10.99 -12.36 -16.35
C ILE A 378 12.32 -11.74 -16.80
N PHE A 379 12.31 -10.86 -17.81
CA PHE A 379 13.53 -10.19 -18.26
C PHE A 379 14.16 -9.32 -17.17
N ILE A 380 13.35 -8.62 -16.38
CA ILE A 380 13.83 -7.81 -15.26
C ILE A 380 14.35 -8.73 -14.15
N SER A 381 13.67 -9.84 -13.87
CA SER A 381 14.13 -10.86 -12.93
C SER A 381 15.49 -11.43 -13.32
N ILE A 382 15.71 -11.73 -14.61
CA ILE A 382 16.99 -12.23 -15.13
C ILE A 382 18.08 -11.18 -14.96
N VAL A 383 17.84 -9.93 -15.36
CA VAL A 383 18.84 -8.84 -15.23
C VAL A 383 19.18 -8.57 -13.77
N ALA A 384 18.18 -8.59 -12.87
CA ALA A 384 18.39 -8.47 -11.43
C ALA A 384 19.20 -9.64 -10.86
N ALA A 385 18.94 -10.88 -11.33
CA ALA A 385 19.70 -12.06 -10.95
C ALA A 385 21.16 -11.99 -11.41
N VAL A 386 21.41 -11.52 -12.64
CA VAL A 386 22.77 -11.26 -13.14
C VAL A 386 23.49 -10.27 -12.21
N GLY A 387 22.85 -9.15 -11.85
CA GLY A 387 23.41 -8.19 -10.89
C GLY A 387 23.75 -8.80 -9.54
N ALA A 388 22.84 -9.59 -8.98
CA ALA A 388 23.04 -10.28 -7.71
C ALA A 388 24.19 -11.30 -7.76
N VAL A 389 24.25 -12.14 -8.80
CA VAL A 389 25.29 -13.16 -8.99
C VAL A 389 26.66 -12.52 -9.20
N LEU A 390 26.77 -11.51 -10.07
CA LEU A 390 28.03 -10.83 -10.36
C LEU A 390 28.64 -10.19 -9.11
N ILE A 391 27.79 -9.56 -8.28
CA ILE A 391 28.25 -9.03 -7.01
C ILE A 391 28.61 -10.15 -6.03
N LEU A 392 27.82 -11.22 -5.91
CA LEU A 392 28.14 -12.36 -5.02
C LEU A 392 29.49 -12.99 -5.33
N ILE A 393 29.85 -13.12 -6.61
CA ILE A 393 31.15 -13.61 -7.05
C ILE A 393 32.27 -12.69 -6.56
N LYS A 394 32.05 -11.37 -6.59
CA LYS A 394 33.03 -10.37 -6.16
C LYS A 394 33.14 -10.29 -4.64
N ARG A 395 32.01 -10.33 -3.94
CA ARG A 395 31.90 -10.32 -2.46
C ARG A 395 30.50 -10.69 -2.00
N ARG A 396 30.40 -11.15 -0.76
CA ARG A 396 29.11 -11.34 -0.09
C ARG A 396 28.50 -9.97 0.29
N GLU A 397 27.27 -9.70 -0.14
CA GLU A 397 26.53 -8.48 0.23
C GLU A 397 25.49 -8.75 1.32
N GLY A 398 25.58 -8.00 2.42
CA GLY A 398 24.66 -8.17 3.56
C GLY A 398 23.19 -7.99 3.19
N ALA A 399 22.86 -6.99 2.36
CA ALA A 399 21.49 -6.74 1.93
C ALA A 399 20.88 -7.91 1.14
N LEU A 400 21.69 -8.56 0.28
CA LEU A 400 21.23 -9.71 -0.51
C LEU A 400 21.02 -10.93 0.38
N ILE A 401 21.92 -11.18 1.33
CA ILE A 401 21.77 -12.25 2.33
C ILE A 401 20.50 -12.06 3.15
N VAL A 402 20.25 -10.84 3.65
CA VAL A 402 19.05 -10.51 4.41
C VAL A 402 17.80 -10.66 3.54
N TRP A 403 17.84 -10.25 2.27
CA TRP A 403 16.73 -10.48 1.34
C TRP A 403 16.45 -11.98 1.14
N VAL A 404 17.47 -12.81 0.91
CA VAL A 404 17.29 -14.28 0.75
C VAL A 404 16.67 -14.88 2.01
N GLY A 405 17.21 -14.57 3.20
CA GLY A 405 16.66 -15.06 4.46
C GLY A 405 15.21 -14.62 4.68
N TRP A 406 14.91 -13.35 4.38
CA TRP A 406 13.54 -12.83 4.46
C TRP A 406 12.61 -13.48 3.44
N PHE A 407 13.05 -13.68 2.20
CA PHE A 407 12.26 -14.32 1.14
C PHE A 407 11.87 -15.75 1.53
N VAL A 408 12.82 -16.53 2.04
CA VAL A 408 12.56 -17.90 2.52
C VAL A 408 11.51 -17.87 3.63
N LEU A 409 11.69 -17.04 4.66
CA LEU A 409 10.71 -16.93 5.75
C LEU A 409 9.34 -16.43 5.27
N TYR A 410 9.31 -15.51 4.29
CA TYR A 410 8.07 -15.00 3.71
C TYR A 410 7.30 -16.08 2.96
N VAL A 411 7.97 -16.84 2.10
CA VAL A 411 7.35 -17.94 1.34
C VAL A 411 6.86 -19.05 2.28
N LEU A 412 7.64 -19.39 3.31
CA LEU A 412 7.24 -20.38 4.31
C LEU A 412 6.06 -19.89 5.17
N ALA A 413 6.07 -18.63 5.61
CA ALA A 413 4.96 -18.04 6.35
C ALA A 413 3.67 -17.99 5.50
N LEU A 414 3.80 -17.72 4.19
CA LEU A 414 2.68 -17.71 3.27
C LEU A 414 2.14 -19.12 3.00
N PHE A 415 3.02 -20.10 2.81
CA PHE A 415 2.66 -21.51 2.69
C PHE A 415 1.88 -21.96 3.93
N TRP A 416 2.42 -21.65 5.10
CA TRP A 416 1.78 -21.95 6.38
C TRP A 416 0.43 -21.27 6.55
N SER A 417 0.30 -20.01 6.11
CA SER A 417 -0.97 -19.27 6.16
C SER A 417 -2.05 -19.90 5.30
N HIS A 418 -1.71 -20.43 4.11
CA HIS A 418 -2.68 -21.14 3.28
C HIS A 418 -3.10 -22.49 3.86
N LEU A 419 -2.22 -23.14 4.63
CA LEU A 419 -2.53 -24.41 5.29
C LEU A 419 -3.43 -24.24 6.52
N THR A 420 -3.26 -23.15 7.28
CA THR A 420 -3.82 -23.07 8.64
C THR A 420 -4.74 -21.89 8.89
N ILE A 421 -4.64 -20.83 8.10
CA ILE A 421 -5.29 -19.55 8.39
C ILE A 421 -6.30 -19.18 7.31
N PHE A 422 -5.91 -19.29 6.04
CA PHE A 422 -6.79 -18.98 4.92
C PHE A 422 -7.67 -20.21 4.68
N GLY A 423 -8.95 -20.13 5.08
CA GLY A 423 -9.89 -21.26 5.01
C GLY A 423 -10.02 -21.91 3.63
N ASP A 424 -10.81 -22.98 3.53
CA ASP A 424 -10.81 -23.95 2.42
C ASP A 424 -10.74 -23.37 1.00
N TYR A 425 -11.44 -22.26 0.74
CA TYR A 425 -11.39 -21.60 -0.57
C TYR A 425 -9.95 -21.23 -1.00
N TYR A 426 -9.16 -20.68 -0.09
CA TYR A 426 -7.76 -20.31 -0.36
C TYR A 426 -6.85 -21.53 -0.45
N PHE A 427 -7.08 -22.55 0.38
CA PHE A 427 -6.35 -23.83 0.29
C PHE A 427 -6.58 -24.53 -1.07
N GLN A 428 -7.83 -24.53 -1.55
CA GLN A 428 -8.19 -25.18 -2.81
C GLN A 428 -7.72 -24.40 -4.04
N HIS A 429 -7.85 -23.06 -4.04
CA HIS A 429 -7.67 -22.24 -5.24
C HIS A 429 -6.40 -21.39 -5.26
N LEU A 430 -5.58 -21.41 -4.18
CA LEU A 430 -4.39 -20.55 -4.05
C LEU A 430 -4.69 -19.06 -4.33
N ASN A 431 -5.86 -18.61 -3.89
CA ASN A 431 -6.36 -17.30 -4.24
C ASN A 431 -5.38 -16.20 -3.81
N SER A 432 -5.13 -15.25 -4.70
CA SER A 432 -4.19 -14.13 -4.49
C SER A 432 -2.69 -14.49 -4.40
N ILE A 433 -2.25 -15.71 -4.73
CA ILE A 433 -0.82 -16.09 -4.70
C ILE A 433 0.07 -15.12 -5.50
N GLN A 434 -0.37 -14.72 -6.69
CA GLN A 434 0.34 -13.75 -7.54
C GLN A 434 0.51 -12.38 -6.86
N ARG A 435 -0.50 -11.93 -6.12
CA ARG A 435 -0.48 -10.67 -5.38
C ARG A 435 0.55 -10.72 -4.24
N PHE A 436 0.63 -11.84 -3.52
CA PHE A 436 1.59 -12.02 -2.43
C PHE A 436 3.03 -12.12 -2.94
N LEU A 437 3.26 -12.85 -4.04
CA LEU A 437 4.60 -13.03 -4.62
C LEU A 437 5.15 -11.78 -5.31
N ARG A 438 4.29 -10.84 -5.70
CA ARG A 438 4.74 -9.54 -6.22
C ARG A 438 5.70 -8.84 -5.27
N ILE A 439 5.47 -8.95 -3.95
CA ILE A 439 6.27 -8.26 -2.94
C ILE A 439 7.74 -8.69 -3.01
N PRO A 440 8.10 -9.97 -2.75
CA PRO A 440 9.50 -10.40 -2.79
C PRO A 440 10.17 -10.19 -4.15
N VAL A 441 9.43 -10.32 -5.24
CA VAL A 441 9.96 -10.15 -6.60
C VAL A 441 10.36 -8.70 -6.87
N GLN A 442 9.55 -7.72 -6.50
CA GLN A 442 9.90 -6.31 -6.71
C GLN A 442 11.03 -5.84 -5.77
N LEU A 443 11.10 -6.40 -4.55
CA LEU A 443 12.27 -6.22 -3.68
C LEU A 443 13.55 -6.72 -4.36
N PHE A 444 13.49 -7.89 -4.99
CA PHE A 444 14.60 -8.48 -5.74
C PHE A 444 14.98 -7.65 -6.96
N HIS A 445 14.00 -7.22 -7.76
CA HIS A 445 14.23 -6.34 -8.92
C HIS A 445 14.99 -5.09 -8.51
N THR A 446 14.55 -4.44 -7.43
CA THR A 446 15.18 -3.20 -6.97
C THR A 446 16.60 -3.41 -6.46
N LEU A 447 16.80 -4.41 -5.60
CA LEU A 447 18.13 -4.71 -5.07
C LEU A 447 19.08 -5.20 -6.18
N GLY A 448 18.65 -6.14 -7.01
CA GLY A 448 19.47 -6.73 -8.07
C GLY A 448 19.88 -5.72 -9.14
N LEU A 449 18.98 -4.81 -9.56
CA LEU A 449 19.32 -3.73 -10.50
C LEU A 449 20.32 -2.72 -9.91
N LEU A 450 20.21 -2.42 -8.61
CA LEU A 450 21.18 -1.56 -7.92
C LEU A 450 22.55 -2.24 -7.80
N LEU A 451 22.58 -3.54 -7.51
CA LEU A 451 23.81 -4.34 -7.47
C LEU A 451 24.46 -4.42 -8.87
N LEU A 452 23.66 -4.53 -9.93
CA LEU A 452 24.16 -4.47 -11.30
C LEU A 452 24.80 -3.12 -11.64
N LEU A 453 24.18 -2.01 -11.20
CA LEU A 453 24.74 -0.67 -11.34
C LEU A 453 26.10 -0.58 -10.65
N GLU A 454 26.20 -1.03 -9.40
CA GLU A 454 27.45 -1.06 -8.64
C GLU A 454 28.55 -1.85 -9.39
N TYR A 455 28.21 -3.04 -9.87
CA TYR A 455 29.14 -3.88 -10.62
C TYR A 455 29.59 -3.21 -11.92
N SER A 456 28.68 -2.60 -12.67
CA SER A 456 28.98 -1.87 -13.91
C SER A 456 29.91 -0.70 -13.65
N ILE A 457 29.71 0.07 -12.59
CA ILE A 457 30.63 1.15 -12.19
C ILE A 457 32.03 0.58 -11.92
N SER A 458 32.12 -0.56 -11.24
CA SER A 458 33.42 -1.20 -10.97
C SER A 458 34.13 -1.67 -12.24
N ILE A 459 33.43 -2.22 -13.23
CA ILE A 459 34.03 -2.62 -14.51
C ILE A 459 34.52 -1.41 -15.27
N LEU A 460 33.67 -0.39 -15.41
CA LEU A 460 34.00 0.83 -16.14
C LEU A 460 35.24 1.52 -15.55
N LYS A 461 35.40 1.47 -14.23
CA LYS A 461 36.60 1.95 -13.55
C LYS A 461 37.84 1.14 -13.94
N ASN A 462 37.76 -0.18 -13.82
CA ASN A 462 38.90 -1.06 -14.08
C ASN A 462 39.38 -1.01 -15.53
N GLN A 463 38.49 -0.76 -16.49
CA GLN A 463 38.82 -0.64 -17.92
C GLN A 463 39.29 0.77 -18.33
N ASN A 464 39.47 1.71 -17.39
CA ASN A 464 39.74 3.13 -17.66
C ASN A 464 38.69 3.83 -18.55
N LEU A 465 37.54 3.18 -18.81
CA LEU A 465 36.45 3.74 -19.60
C LEU A 465 35.81 4.95 -18.91
N ILE A 466 35.86 5.03 -17.58
CA ILE A 466 35.42 6.23 -16.87
C ILE A 466 36.26 7.45 -17.24
N HIS A 467 37.58 7.30 -17.38
CA HIS A 467 38.43 8.40 -17.83
C HIS A 467 38.11 8.81 -19.27
N ALA A 468 37.87 7.83 -20.15
CA ALA A 468 37.40 8.10 -21.51
C ALA A 468 36.05 8.82 -21.50
N MET A 469 35.06 8.41 -20.70
CA MET A 469 33.76 9.09 -20.57
C MET A 469 33.87 10.50 -19.97
N GLN A 470 34.78 10.71 -19.02
CA GLN A 470 35.03 12.03 -18.44
C GLN A 470 35.74 12.98 -19.41
N TYR A 471 36.59 12.45 -20.29
CA TYR A 471 37.29 13.19 -21.34
C TYR A 471 36.38 13.43 -22.55
N LEU A 472 35.50 12.47 -22.87
CA LEU A 472 34.36 12.56 -23.79
C LEU A 472 33.22 13.39 -23.20
N LYS A 473 33.58 14.57 -22.65
CA LYS A 473 32.75 15.78 -22.60
C LYS A 473 32.31 16.24 -24.00
N ASN A 474 32.43 15.39 -25.02
CA ASN A 474 31.86 15.61 -26.32
C ASN A 474 30.39 15.95 -26.13
N THR A 475 30.02 17.09 -26.69
CA THR A 475 28.64 17.59 -26.80
C THR A 475 27.67 16.45 -27.12
N ALA A 476 28.09 15.48 -27.95
CA ALA A 476 27.33 14.28 -28.27
C ALA A 476 26.86 13.45 -27.06
N THR A 477 27.71 13.14 -26.06
CA THR A 477 27.31 12.32 -24.90
C THR A 477 26.27 13.05 -24.04
N LEU A 478 26.47 14.36 -23.84
CA LEU A 478 25.53 15.21 -23.10
C LEU A 478 24.21 15.39 -23.86
N VAL A 479 24.28 15.54 -25.18
CA VAL A 479 23.10 15.65 -26.05
C VAL A 479 22.31 14.34 -26.08
N VAL A 480 22.97 13.20 -26.29
CA VAL A 480 22.31 11.88 -26.30
C VAL A 480 21.71 11.56 -24.95
N GLY A 481 22.47 11.69 -23.85
CA GLY A 481 21.92 11.43 -22.52
C GLY A 481 20.84 12.44 -22.12
N GLY A 482 20.95 13.70 -22.58
CA GLY A 482 19.91 14.71 -22.41
C GLY A 482 18.62 14.32 -23.13
N PHE A 483 18.72 13.83 -24.37
CA PHE A 483 17.59 13.30 -25.12
C PHE A 483 16.99 12.07 -24.42
N ILE A 484 17.81 11.15 -23.88
CA ILE A 484 17.34 10.00 -23.10
C ILE A 484 16.55 10.46 -21.86
N ILE A 485 17.08 11.43 -21.10
CA ILE A 485 16.39 12.00 -19.93
C ILE A 485 15.07 12.65 -20.35
N LEU A 486 15.05 13.42 -21.44
CA LEU A 486 13.82 14.04 -21.95
C LEU A 486 12.79 13.00 -22.39
N ALA A 487 13.20 11.97 -23.13
CA ALA A 487 12.33 10.91 -23.62
C ALA A 487 11.74 10.09 -22.46
N LEU A 488 12.60 9.59 -21.56
CA LEU A 488 12.16 8.82 -20.39
C LEU A 488 11.38 9.69 -19.40
N GLY A 489 11.79 10.94 -19.20
CA GLY A 489 11.07 11.92 -18.36
C GLY A 489 9.67 12.19 -18.89
N SER A 490 9.54 12.43 -20.20
CA SER A 490 8.24 12.59 -20.85
C SER A 490 7.37 11.34 -20.74
N TRP A 491 7.99 10.16 -20.86
CA TRP A 491 7.31 8.89 -20.62
C TRP A 491 6.79 8.77 -19.17
N GLN A 492 7.58 9.16 -18.18
CA GLN A 492 7.15 9.15 -16.77
C GLN A 492 6.03 10.16 -16.50
N ILE A 493 6.10 11.37 -17.07
CA ILE A 493 5.01 12.36 -16.99
C ILE A 493 3.72 11.77 -17.55
N ARG A 494 3.80 11.16 -18.74
CA ARG A 494 2.65 10.50 -19.38
C ARG A 494 2.09 9.35 -18.53
N GLN A 495 2.96 8.50 -17.99
CA GLN A 495 2.54 7.39 -17.11
C GLN A 495 1.84 7.90 -15.84
N VAL A 496 2.39 8.91 -15.17
CA VAL A 496 1.76 9.49 -13.97
C VAL A 496 0.44 10.15 -14.32
N HIS A 497 0.38 10.92 -15.40
CA HIS A 497 -0.86 11.55 -15.86
C HIS A 497 -1.95 10.51 -16.16
N HIS A 498 -1.64 9.45 -16.91
CA HIS A 498 -2.57 8.35 -17.17
C HIS A 498 -2.98 7.62 -15.89
N SER A 499 -2.06 7.38 -14.96
CA SER A 499 -2.40 6.75 -13.69
C SER A 499 -3.33 7.60 -12.84
N VAL A 500 -3.14 8.92 -12.80
CA VAL A 500 -4.03 9.86 -12.11
C VAL A 500 -5.42 9.86 -12.75
N ALA A 501 -5.49 9.95 -14.08
CA ALA A 501 -6.74 9.87 -14.83
C ALA A 501 -7.47 8.55 -14.57
N ASP A 502 -6.75 7.43 -14.55
CA ASP A 502 -7.30 6.09 -14.30
C ASP A 502 -7.76 5.91 -12.86
N THR A 503 -7.06 6.47 -11.86
CA THR A 503 -7.55 6.42 -10.47
C THR A 503 -8.85 7.20 -10.25
N THR A 504 -9.10 8.20 -11.11
CA THR A 504 -10.29 9.04 -11.08
C THR A 504 -11.45 8.38 -11.83
N THR A 505 -11.18 7.91 -13.03
CA THR A 505 -12.22 7.49 -13.98
C THR A 505 -12.39 5.97 -14.07
N ARG A 506 -11.37 5.21 -13.67
CA ARG A 506 -11.29 3.74 -13.79
C ARG A 506 -11.46 3.23 -15.23
N ILE A 507 -11.22 4.07 -16.25
CA ILE A 507 -11.45 3.73 -17.66
C ILE A 507 -10.60 2.55 -18.13
N TYR A 508 -9.41 2.34 -17.57
CA TYR A 508 -8.51 1.26 -17.97
C TYR A 508 -8.56 0.05 -17.04
N GLN A 509 -9.55 0.00 -16.13
CA GLN A 509 -9.70 -1.07 -15.15
C GLN A 509 -11.07 -1.73 -15.26
N ASN A 510 -11.11 -3.06 -15.14
CA ASN A 510 -12.37 -3.80 -15.06
C ASN A 510 -13.00 -3.60 -13.68
N MET A 511 -13.70 -2.48 -13.50
CA MET A 511 -14.39 -2.16 -12.26
C MET A 511 -15.63 -3.03 -12.10
N ASP A 512 -15.82 -3.53 -10.89
CA ASP A 512 -17.07 -4.18 -10.52
C ASP A 512 -18.21 -3.16 -10.63
N THR A 513 -19.12 -3.37 -11.59
CA THR A 513 -20.23 -2.46 -11.87
C THR A 513 -21.10 -2.19 -10.64
N ARG A 514 -21.10 -3.12 -9.68
CA ARG A 514 -21.83 -3.01 -8.41
C ARG A 514 -21.33 -1.86 -7.54
N ILE A 515 -20.09 -1.41 -7.72
CA ILE A 515 -19.55 -0.24 -7.00
C ILE A 515 -20.31 1.01 -7.42
N LEU A 516 -20.45 1.25 -8.73
CA LEU A 516 -21.21 2.37 -9.27
C LEU A 516 -22.69 2.27 -8.93
N GLU A 517 -23.27 1.07 -9.00
CA GLU A 517 -24.66 0.81 -8.59
C GLU A 517 -24.89 1.22 -7.14
N MET A 518 -23.97 0.91 -6.22
CA MET A 518 -24.14 1.31 -4.81
C MET A 518 -23.86 2.79 -4.56
N LYS A 519 -22.97 3.42 -5.33
CA LYS A 519 -22.81 4.89 -5.32
C LYS A 519 -24.10 5.58 -5.78
N GLN A 520 -24.69 5.10 -6.88
CA GLN A 520 -25.97 5.58 -7.41
C GLN A 520 -27.13 5.34 -6.43
N ALA A 521 -27.19 4.16 -5.80
CA ALA A 521 -28.21 3.86 -4.80
C ALA A 521 -28.16 4.84 -3.62
N ASN A 522 -26.96 5.18 -3.14
CA ASN A 522 -26.79 6.18 -2.08
C ASN A 522 -27.28 7.57 -2.52
N GLU A 523 -26.92 8.05 -3.71
CA GLU A 523 -27.38 9.36 -4.20
C GLU A 523 -28.90 9.39 -4.44
N PHE A 524 -29.46 8.30 -4.99
CA PHE A 524 -30.90 8.14 -5.15
C PHE A 524 -31.63 8.21 -3.81
N ILE A 525 -31.23 7.40 -2.83
CA ILE A 525 -31.83 7.39 -1.50
C ILE A 525 -31.73 8.79 -0.88
N LYS A 526 -30.56 9.44 -0.93
CA LYS A 526 -30.34 10.79 -0.40
C LYS A 526 -31.32 11.81 -1.00
N SER A 527 -31.68 11.68 -2.29
CA SER A 527 -32.59 12.62 -2.97
C SER A 527 -34.07 12.49 -2.56
N ILE A 528 -34.49 11.32 -2.04
CA ILE A 528 -35.90 11.04 -1.70
C ILE A 528 -36.13 10.76 -0.20
N GLN A 529 -35.06 10.69 0.59
CA GLN A 529 -35.07 10.44 2.02
C GLN A 529 -35.80 11.56 2.78
N GLY A 530 -36.68 11.18 3.71
CA GLY A 530 -37.48 12.12 4.51
C GLY A 530 -38.65 12.76 3.75
N THR A 531 -38.75 12.58 2.43
CA THR A 531 -39.88 13.09 1.62
C THR A 531 -40.77 11.94 1.14
N LYS A 532 -40.21 10.96 0.43
CA LYS A 532 -40.95 9.81 -0.12
C LYS A 532 -40.74 8.52 0.68
N ILE A 533 -39.63 8.43 1.42
CA ILE A 533 -39.26 7.26 2.23
C ILE A 533 -38.83 7.69 3.63
N PRO A 534 -38.80 6.77 4.61
CA PRO A 534 -38.33 7.08 5.97
C PRO A 534 -36.93 7.69 5.99
N THR A 535 -36.62 8.38 7.09
CA THR A 535 -35.28 8.96 7.33
C THR A 535 -34.17 7.93 7.45
N ILE A 536 -34.47 6.66 7.73
CA ILE A 536 -33.47 5.57 7.65
C ILE A 536 -34.17 4.38 6.98
N PRO A 537 -34.22 4.34 5.64
CA PRO A 537 -34.93 3.31 4.91
C PRO A 537 -34.18 1.97 4.96
N ASN A 538 -34.93 0.88 4.88
CA ASN A 538 -34.44 -0.47 4.64
C ASN A 538 -34.19 -0.67 3.14
N LEU A 539 -32.91 -0.68 2.74
CA LEU A 539 -32.47 -1.04 1.40
C LEU A 539 -32.32 -2.55 1.28
N VAL A 540 -33.03 -3.16 0.34
CA VAL A 540 -32.84 -4.55 -0.07
C VAL A 540 -32.14 -4.60 -1.41
N ILE A 541 -30.95 -5.19 -1.44
CA ILE A 541 -30.17 -5.37 -2.68
C ILE A 541 -30.43 -6.77 -3.22
N LEU A 542 -30.79 -6.86 -4.51
CA LEU A 542 -30.93 -8.11 -5.24
C LEU A 542 -29.74 -8.28 -6.19
N SER A 543 -28.82 -9.19 -5.85
CA SER A 543 -27.53 -9.34 -6.54
C SER A 543 -27.11 -10.81 -6.57
N GLN A 544 -27.22 -11.46 -7.74
CA GLN A 544 -26.80 -12.85 -7.96
C GLN A 544 -25.62 -12.93 -8.96
N PRO A 545 -24.70 -13.91 -8.84
CA PRO A 545 -24.50 -14.84 -7.73
C PRO A 545 -23.61 -14.25 -6.63
N LEU A 546 -23.15 -13.00 -6.73
CA LEU A 546 -22.14 -12.43 -5.82
C LEU A 546 -22.78 -11.38 -4.87
N GLY A 547 -22.89 -11.67 -3.57
CA GLY A 547 -23.67 -10.87 -2.61
C GLY A 547 -22.81 -10.18 -1.54
N HIS A 548 -21.69 -10.79 -1.15
CA HIS A 548 -20.85 -10.24 -0.07
C HIS A 548 -20.18 -8.91 -0.44
N ALA A 549 -19.74 -8.76 -1.70
CA ALA A 549 -19.10 -7.54 -2.18
C ALA A 549 -20.08 -6.35 -2.20
N SER A 550 -21.29 -6.53 -2.74
CA SER A 550 -22.35 -5.51 -2.75
C SER A 550 -22.68 -5.00 -1.35
N ARG A 551 -22.58 -5.86 -0.32
CA ARG A 551 -22.75 -5.45 1.09
C ARG A 551 -21.71 -4.48 1.55
N ALA A 552 -20.45 -4.76 1.22
CA ALA A 552 -19.33 -3.91 1.60
C ALA A 552 -19.45 -2.55 0.92
N TYR A 553 -19.77 -2.55 -0.39
CA TYR A 553 -19.96 -1.33 -1.17
C TYR A 553 -21.12 -0.49 -0.62
N ALA A 554 -22.28 -1.10 -0.40
CA ALA A 554 -23.46 -0.41 0.14
C ALA A 554 -23.21 0.17 1.54
N LYS A 555 -22.59 -0.61 2.44
CA LYS A 555 -22.25 -0.14 3.79
C LYS A 555 -21.27 1.03 3.74
N TYR A 556 -20.28 0.98 2.86
CA TYR A 556 -19.29 2.04 2.71
C TYR A 556 -19.96 3.37 2.32
N PHE A 557 -20.82 3.36 1.29
CA PHE A 557 -21.51 4.58 0.84
C PHE A 557 -22.62 5.05 1.79
N ALA A 558 -23.24 4.15 2.55
CA ALA A 558 -24.31 4.49 3.48
C ALA A 558 -23.86 5.34 4.68
N ARG A 559 -22.57 5.27 5.05
CA ARG A 559 -22.06 5.86 6.29
C ARG A 559 -21.85 7.38 6.17
N SER A 560 -22.43 8.12 7.10
CA SER A 560 -22.37 9.59 7.15
C SER A 560 -22.33 10.10 8.60
N VAL A 561 -21.98 11.37 8.76
CA VAL A 561 -22.16 12.14 10.00
C VAL A 561 -23.42 13.00 9.87
N ASN A 562 -24.19 13.18 10.95
CA ASN A 562 -25.31 14.11 10.99
C ASN A 562 -24.87 15.50 11.48
N ALA A 563 -25.80 16.46 11.58
CA ALA A 563 -25.50 17.83 12.03
C ALA A 563 -24.90 17.87 13.46
N GLU A 564 -25.21 16.89 14.31
CA GLU A 564 -24.67 16.79 15.67
C GLU A 564 -23.35 16.03 15.77
N GLY A 565 -22.70 15.69 14.65
CA GLY A 565 -21.43 14.96 14.68
C GLY A 565 -21.56 13.45 14.95
N LYS A 566 -22.78 12.89 14.98
CA LYS A 566 -23.02 11.47 15.24
C LYS A 566 -22.96 10.66 13.95
N VAL A 567 -22.22 9.56 13.99
CA VAL A 567 -22.16 8.59 12.89
C VAL A 567 -23.48 7.85 12.79
N TYR A 568 -24.07 7.84 11.60
CA TYR A 568 -25.25 7.05 11.29
C TYR A 568 -25.14 6.41 9.91
N SER A 569 -25.98 5.42 9.66
CA SER A 569 -26.16 4.84 8.33
C SER A 569 -27.36 5.49 7.70
N ARG A 570 -27.20 6.10 6.52
CA ARG A 570 -28.30 6.71 5.77
C ARG A 570 -29.42 5.72 5.47
N PHE A 571 -29.08 4.44 5.32
CA PHE A 571 -30.00 3.34 5.10
C PHE A 571 -29.50 2.06 5.77
N ARG A 572 -30.42 1.14 6.10
CA ARG A 572 -30.07 -0.22 6.57
C ARG A 572 -29.94 -1.14 5.37
N VAL A 573 -28.84 -1.90 5.31
CA VAL A 573 -28.56 -2.77 4.16
C VAL A 573 -28.95 -4.22 4.48
N ASN A 574 -29.96 -4.71 3.78
CA ASN A 574 -30.31 -6.12 3.69
C ASN A 574 -29.92 -6.63 2.30
N ILE A 575 -29.42 -7.87 2.23
CA ILE A 575 -29.08 -8.49 0.95
C ILE A 575 -29.85 -9.78 0.84
N ILE A 576 -30.46 -9.94 -0.33
CA ILE A 576 -31.00 -11.20 -0.78
C ILE A 576 -30.06 -11.67 -1.89
N SER A 577 -29.31 -12.72 -1.59
CA SER A 577 -28.42 -13.40 -2.52
C SER A 577 -28.54 -14.89 -2.26
N SER A 578 -28.67 -15.67 -3.32
CA SER A 578 -28.40 -17.12 -3.32
C SER A 578 -26.87 -17.34 -3.40
N TRP A 579 -26.25 -18.17 -2.56
CA TRP A 579 -24.78 -18.46 -2.55
C TRP A 579 -24.45 -19.88 -2.06
N PRO A 580 -23.35 -20.52 -2.56
CA PRO A 580 -23.03 -20.87 -3.95
C PRO A 580 -23.09 -22.41 -4.10
N ASN A 581 -23.76 -23.02 -5.09
CA ASN A 581 -23.34 -23.11 -6.49
C ASN A 581 -24.55 -23.32 -7.41
N ASP A 582 -25.75 -23.43 -6.83
CA ASP A 582 -27.00 -23.61 -7.56
C ASP A 582 -28.11 -22.83 -6.84
N PRO A 583 -28.58 -21.70 -7.39
CA PRO A 583 -29.73 -20.98 -6.84
C PRO A 583 -30.96 -21.88 -6.64
N GLN A 584 -31.08 -22.98 -7.39
CA GLN A 584 -32.17 -23.93 -7.19
C GLN A 584 -32.16 -24.62 -5.83
N ILE A 585 -31.00 -24.81 -5.19
CA ILE A 585 -30.95 -25.39 -3.84
C ILE A 585 -31.63 -24.46 -2.84
N ASP A 586 -31.36 -23.16 -2.93
CA ASP A 586 -31.98 -22.15 -2.08
C ASP A 586 -33.47 -22.00 -2.37
N TYR A 587 -33.87 -22.07 -3.64
CA TYR A 587 -35.28 -22.02 -4.03
C TYR A 587 -36.07 -23.29 -3.77
N ARG A 588 -35.43 -24.42 -3.48
CA ARG A 588 -36.12 -25.60 -2.95
C ARG A 588 -36.37 -25.50 -1.44
N ASN A 589 -35.69 -24.58 -0.76
CA ASN A 589 -35.87 -24.36 0.66
C ASN A 589 -36.99 -23.34 0.93
N LEU A 590 -38.19 -23.83 1.26
CA LEU A 590 -39.36 -23.00 1.54
C LEU A 590 -39.13 -21.98 2.66
N ALA A 591 -38.31 -22.30 3.67
CA ALA A 591 -37.98 -21.36 4.75
C ALA A 591 -37.14 -20.19 4.23
N LYS A 592 -36.17 -20.44 3.35
CA LYS A 592 -35.40 -19.38 2.68
C LYS A 592 -36.27 -18.53 1.76
N ILE A 593 -37.20 -19.14 1.02
CA ILE A 593 -38.17 -18.39 0.21
C ILE A 593 -39.03 -17.48 1.09
N ALA A 594 -39.56 -18.00 2.20
CA ALA A 594 -40.36 -17.21 3.14
C ALA A 594 -39.54 -16.05 3.73
N GLU A 595 -38.27 -16.30 4.06
CA GLU A 595 -37.33 -15.26 4.50
C GLU A 595 -37.11 -14.20 3.42
N PHE A 596 -36.92 -14.60 2.16
CA PHE A 596 -36.76 -13.67 1.03
C PHE A 596 -38.01 -12.82 0.83
N LYS A 597 -39.19 -13.42 0.80
CA LYS A 597 -40.48 -12.70 0.69
C LYS A 597 -40.68 -11.73 1.86
N SER A 598 -40.32 -12.14 3.08
CA SER A 598 -40.38 -11.29 4.28
C SER A 598 -39.44 -10.07 4.17
N LYS A 599 -38.20 -10.28 3.73
CA LYS A 599 -37.23 -9.19 3.48
C LYS A 599 -37.70 -8.25 2.38
N LEU A 600 -38.24 -8.76 1.28
CA LEU A 600 -38.79 -7.94 0.19
C LEU A 600 -39.97 -7.08 0.67
N ARG A 601 -40.93 -7.64 1.41
CA ARG A 601 -42.09 -6.91 1.93
C ARG A 601 -41.72 -5.80 2.92
N SER A 602 -40.62 -5.97 3.65
CA SER A 602 -40.11 -4.99 4.62
C SER A 602 -39.17 -3.93 4.01
N ALA A 603 -38.88 -4.02 2.70
CA ALA A 603 -37.98 -3.11 1.99
C ALA A 603 -38.65 -1.76 1.72
N ASP A 604 -38.00 -0.67 2.11
CA ASP A 604 -38.43 0.69 1.70
C ASP A 604 -37.90 1.01 0.29
N VAL A 605 -36.75 0.45 -0.04
CA VAL A 605 -36.14 0.52 -1.38
C VAL A 605 -35.63 -0.87 -1.74
N ILE A 606 -36.03 -1.38 -2.91
CA ILE A 606 -35.46 -2.59 -3.50
C ILE A 606 -34.58 -2.14 -4.67
N TRP A 607 -33.32 -2.52 -4.64
CA TRP A 607 -32.32 -2.18 -5.65
C TRP A 607 -31.89 -3.44 -6.42
N PRO A 608 -32.50 -3.69 -7.60
CA PRO A 608 -32.13 -4.82 -8.44
C PRO A 608 -30.84 -4.53 -9.18
N ILE A 609 -29.84 -5.41 -9.06
CA ILE A 609 -28.61 -5.37 -9.88
C ILE A 609 -28.69 -6.47 -10.92
N ARG A 610 -28.82 -7.72 -10.45
CA ARG A 610 -28.99 -8.90 -11.27
C ARG A 610 -29.97 -9.82 -10.58
N VAL A 611 -31.08 -10.09 -11.25
CA VAL A 611 -32.20 -10.88 -10.77
C VAL A 611 -32.53 -11.98 -11.76
N ASP A 612 -32.82 -13.17 -11.25
CA ASP A 612 -33.36 -14.28 -12.02
C ASP A 612 -34.89 -14.25 -12.09
N THR A 613 -35.47 -15.19 -12.85
CA THR A 613 -36.91 -15.32 -13.04
C THR A 613 -37.66 -15.59 -11.74
N THR A 614 -37.03 -16.29 -10.79
CA THR A 614 -37.62 -16.61 -9.49
C THR A 614 -37.74 -15.37 -8.61
N LEU A 615 -36.72 -14.51 -8.56
CA LEU A 615 -36.81 -13.23 -7.85
C LEU A 615 -37.78 -12.29 -8.55
N VAL A 616 -37.84 -12.28 -9.88
CA VAL A 616 -38.82 -11.49 -10.64
C VAL A 616 -40.26 -11.93 -10.31
N SER A 617 -40.54 -13.23 -10.19
CA SER A 617 -41.87 -13.70 -9.78
C SER A 617 -42.21 -13.31 -8.34
N MET A 618 -41.25 -13.39 -7.41
CA MET A 618 -41.42 -12.89 -6.05
C MET A 618 -41.71 -11.39 -5.99
N LEU A 619 -41.11 -10.59 -6.89
CA LEU A 619 -41.40 -9.16 -7.02
C LEU A 619 -42.79 -8.91 -7.62
N ALA A 620 -43.23 -9.73 -8.58
CA ALA A 620 -44.59 -9.66 -9.14
C ALA A 620 -45.66 -9.88 -8.06
N GLU A 621 -45.43 -10.81 -7.13
CA GLU A 621 -46.31 -11.04 -5.98
C GLU A 621 -46.45 -9.83 -5.04
N LEU A 622 -45.53 -8.86 -5.09
CA LEU A 622 -45.61 -7.61 -4.32
C LEU A 622 -46.46 -6.54 -5.02
N GLY A 623 -47.06 -6.85 -6.18
CA GLY A 623 -47.84 -5.90 -6.98
C GLY A 623 -46.98 -4.93 -7.79
N VAL A 624 -45.72 -5.26 -8.07
CA VAL A 624 -44.86 -4.48 -8.96
C VAL A 624 -45.37 -4.63 -10.39
N SER A 625 -45.53 -3.52 -11.12
CA SER A 625 -46.10 -3.53 -12.47
C SER A 625 -45.24 -4.35 -13.45
N THR A 626 -45.90 -5.02 -14.40
CA THR A 626 -45.24 -5.83 -15.44
C THR A 626 -44.22 -5.02 -16.25
N ASN A 627 -44.53 -3.75 -16.56
CA ASN A 627 -43.60 -2.83 -17.23
C ASN A 627 -42.35 -2.53 -16.40
N CYS A 628 -42.45 -2.49 -15.07
CA CYS A 628 -41.29 -2.32 -14.21
C CYS A 628 -40.42 -3.59 -14.21
N LEU A 629 -41.06 -4.76 -14.16
CA LEU A 629 -40.39 -6.06 -14.12
C LEU A 629 -39.64 -6.38 -15.41
N SER A 630 -40.14 -5.94 -16.58
CA SER A 630 -39.45 -6.12 -17.87
C SER A 630 -38.15 -5.33 -17.98
N PHE A 631 -38.02 -4.22 -17.25
CA PHE A 631 -36.82 -3.36 -17.20
C PHE A 631 -36.26 -3.27 -15.78
N ILE A 632 -36.35 -4.35 -15.01
CA ILE A 632 -36.10 -4.33 -13.57
C ILE A 632 -34.68 -3.87 -13.19
N GLN A 633 -33.70 -4.11 -14.05
CA GLN A 633 -32.31 -3.68 -13.82
C GLN A 633 -32.10 -2.17 -14.03
N GLU A 634 -32.94 -1.53 -14.84
CA GLU A 634 -32.93 -0.08 -15.08
C GLU A 634 -33.77 0.69 -14.06
N ASN A 635 -34.53 -0.03 -13.24
CA ASN A 635 -35.47 0.53 -12.30
C ASN A 635 -35.06 0.27 -10.85
N VAL A 636 -35.54 1.14 -9.97
CA VAL A 636 -35.54 0.99 -8.52
C VAL A 636 -37.00 0.92 -8.06
N ILE A 637 -37.28 0.00 -7.15
CA ILE A 637 -38.63 -0.15 -6.59
C ILE A 637 -38.65 0.54 -5.23
N VAL A 638 -39.57 1.48 -5.06
CA VAL A 638 -39.70 2.27 -3.84
C VAL A 638 -41.04 1.95 -3.19
N ALA A 639 -41.03 1.67 -1.89
CA ALA A 639 -42.27 1.52 -1.14
C ALA A 639 -42.96 2.89 -1.03
N ASN A 640 -44.26 2.90 -1.30
CA ASN A 640 -45.12 4.03 -1.11
C ASN A 640 -46.27 3.61 -0.19
N THR A 641 -46.60 4.44 0.78
CA THR A 641 -47.69 4.18 1.73
C THR A 641 -48.75 5.24 1.51
N ASN A 642 -49.68 4.98 0.58
CA ASN A 642 -50.88 5.80 0.44
C ASN A 642 -52.03 5.11 1.17
N GLU A 643 -52.83 5.86 1.93
CA GLU A 643 -54.06 5.36 2.55
C GLU A 643 -53.87 4.12 3.45
N GLY A 644 -52.70 4.01 4.11
CA GLY A 644 -52.39 2.89 5.01
C GLY A 644 -52.06 1.57 4.33
N LYS A 645 -52.10 1.50 2.99
CA LYS A 645 -51.64 0.33 2.22
C LYS A 645 -50.25 0.59 1.67
N ARG A 646 -49.35 -0.36 1.89
CA ARG A 646 -47.99 -0.33 1.33
C ARG A 646 -48.03 -0.92 -0.07
N HIS A 647 -47.81 -0.09 -1.09
CA HIS A 647 -47.62 -0.51 -2.47
C HIS A 647 -46.22 -0.16 -2.95
N PHE A 648 -45.78 -0.77 -4.04
CA PHE A 648 -44.47 -0.54 -4.60
C PHE A 648 -44.58 0.25 -5.91
N ILE A 649 -43.88 1.38 -5.98
CA ILE A 649 -43.80 2.20 -7.19
C ILE A 649 -42.45 2.00 -7.87
N CYS A 650 -42.46 2.04 -9.20
CA CYS A 650 -41.27 1.92 -10.01
C CYS A 650 -40.70 3.31 -10.33
N GLN A 651 -39.40 3.50 -10.18
CA GLN A 651 -38.70 4.70 -10.63
C GLN A 651 -37.48 4.28 -11.45
N LYS A 652 -37.12 5.06 -12.47
CA LYS A 652 -35.91 4.81 -13.24
C LYS A 652 -34.69 5.13 -12.37
N LYS A 653 -33.67 4.28 -12.40
CA LYS A 653 -32.36 4.63 -11.83
C LYS A 653 -31.82 5.88 -12.53
N PHE A 654 -31.08 6.72 -11.82
CA PHE A 654 -30.41 7.84 -12.47
C PHE A 654 -29.49 7.30 -13.57
N ALA A 655 -29.55 7.91 -14.76
CA ALA A 655 -28.49 7.69 -15.73
C ALA A 655 -27.16 8.09 -15.07
N PRO A 656 -26.08 7.29 -15.24
CA PRO A 656 -24.76 7.76 -14.85
C PRO A 656 -24.55 9.14 -15.50
N LYS A 657 -24.19 10.15 -14.71
CA LYS A 657 -23.59 11.35 -15.30
C LYS A 657 -22.21 10.91 -15.76
N ASP A 658 -22.01 10.88 -17.08
CA ASP A 658 -20.72 10.57 -17.70
C ASP A 658 -19.63 11.56 -17.28
#